data_AF-A0A1T5KF65-F1
#
_entry.id   AF-A0A1T5KF65-F1
#
_cell.length_a   1.000
_cell.length_b   1.000
_cell.length_c   1.000
_cell.angle_alpha   90.00
_cell.angle_beta   90.00
_cell.angle_gamma   90.00
#
_symmetry.space_group_name_H-M   'P 1'
#
loop_
_entity.id
_entity.type
_entity.pdbx_description
1 polymer ?
#
loop_
_entity_poly.entity_id
_entity_poly.type
_entity_poly.pdbx_seq_one_letter_code
_entity_poly.pdbx_strand_id
1 'polypeptide(L)'
;MKTNRDRSGRAVAAAAMTAAATAVSLLAGAGPATADGAVTIPVAADGTVTTDPAFEGPQVTEVRVINEGRFLEISWDRYVDETTAVSPENVTLTQGGSTVALTAKPATGPTDTIFFDKDNRQIAASDANSMARLPDDLHLASIAYTGTLDPDEPLTVTVDGSQIEDAVGRPAQDATYTGVPRLDYYTQSVTTASGIAVKANPRVDPATLDLAAAQVDVQLGRADNGIAARMADFGCSLAVYAARENAYLVPEHRGGYDPEMYDVEGYGGSEWNGCVSSISERNVLRTRDDENAFLNTGYRNENILVHEFGHAVRLVGIETLADTSLSDELYAAYENSWSTGRWPNTYAIGNIDEYFATLSAIWFDVMAEKPDWTDGVRSPINTRAELKEYDPQAYELFAKVYPADLTLPAPWDEPAPDVYHGDHTQLPERPERTTAEDVDFAADAFRIVTDGIGTEYQVDRYAGDGDHPERDMVVWSRWGDGVWTLAPAGGGAYTIAASDGSGALAAVSDTEVRYSGVEADADDPRQRWTFVPDTATPEQHDGQLVNASTGGALDVDGRTTSGVSLTLTEPSDATRWLLEDTTRTAVQGVGAYLLPDVTAPEVTSAWAHPNRKSLTLAATDDASGVASLEYRVGDGGWTAYRGEVRIGPRDRIEARATDRAGNVSEILVVTR
;
A
#
# COMPACT_ATOMS: atom_id res chain seq x y z
N MET A 1 -16.08 29.72 8.31
CA MET A 1 -16.81 30.95 8.73
C MET A 1 -16.06 32.16 8.19
N LYS A 2 -16.75 33.03 7.44
CA LYS A 2 -16.18 34.16 6.70
C LYS A 2 -15.81 35.34 7.62
N THR A 3 -14.77 36.06 7.18
CA THR A 3 -14.58 37.54 7.19
C THR A 3 -13.88 38.30 8.34
N ASN A 4 -12.91 39.09 7.86
CA ASN A 4 -12.63 40.51 8.10
C ASN A 4 -11.68 40.94 9.22
N ARG A 5 -10.62 41.65 8.80
CA ARG A 5 -10.18 43.02 9.20
C ARG A 5 -8.77 43.27 8.64
N ASP A 6 -8.31 44.46 8.28
CA ASP A 6 -8.90 45.77 8.00
C ASP A 6 -7.77 46.60 7.35
N ARG A 7 -8.08 47.54 6.45
CA ARG A 7 -7.11 48.49 5.85
C ARG A 7 -7.31 49.88 6.47
N SER A 8 -6.26 50.46 7.02
CA SER A 8 -6.04 51.92 7.13
C SER A 8 -4.58 52.15 7.53
N GLY A 9 -3.81 53.17 7.14
CA GLY A 9 -4.01 54.35 6.31
C GLY A 9 -2.84 55.32 6.58
N ARG A 10 -2.17 55.78 5.51
CA ARG A 10 -1.42 57.06 5.33
C ARG A 10 -0.37 57.52 6.36
N ALA A 11 0.84 57.83 5.84
CA ALA A 11 1.42 59.18 5.90
C ALA A 11 2.51 59.37 4.83
N VAL A 12 2.45 60.48 4.10
CA VAL A 12 3.47 61.00 3.18
C VAL A 12 3.91 62.36 3.75
N ALA A 13 5.22 62.62 3.83
CA ALA A 13 5.77 63.97 3.80
C ALA A 13 7.26 63.94 3.41
N ALA A 14 7.60 64.74 2.41
CA ALA A 14 8.93 64.94 1.84
C ALA A 14 9.67 66.09 2.55
N ALA A 15 11.00 66.09 2.48
CA ALA A 15 11.82 67.30 2.49
C ALA A 15 13.20 67.03 1.86
N ALA A 16 13.57 67.90 0.92
CA ALA A 16 14.85 67.94 0.20
C ALA A 16 15.71 69.12 0.67
N MET A 17 17.04 69.04 0.53
CA MET A 17 18.01 70.12 0.18
C MET A 17 19.47 69.64 0.45
N THR A 18 20.59 70.11 -0.13
CA THR A 18 21.03 70.56 -1.48
C THR A 18 22.59 70.67 -1.40
N ALA A 19 23.31 70.18 -2.43
CA ALA A 19 24.63 70.55 -3.01
C ALA A 19 25.90 70.92 -2.20
N ALA A 20 27.06 70.36 -2.62
CA ALA A 20 28.13 71.01 -3.44
C ALA A 20 29.46 70.19 -3.44
N ALA A 21 29.92 69.64 -4.58
CA ALA A 21 31.01 70.11 -5.48
C ALA A 21 32.47 69.72 -5.05
N THR A 22 33.06 68.67 -5.67
CA THR A 22 34.05 68.65 -6.80
C THR A 22 35.53 68.51 -6.40
N ALA A 23 36.17 67.42 -6.86
CA ALA A 23 37.53 67.44 -7.42
C ALA A 23 37.74 66.23 -8.34
N VAL A 24 37.95 66.51 -9.62
CA VAL A 24 38.31 65.55 -10.69
C VAL A 24 39.82 65.35 -10.67
N SER A 25 40.30 64.13 -10.81
CA SER A 25 41.62 63.82 -11.35
C SER A 25 41.55 62.53 -12.16
N LEU A 26 42.15 62.61 -13.35
CA LEU A 26 41.88 61.78 -14.52
C LEU A 26 42.43 60.35 -14.45
N LEU A 27 41.64 59.48 -15.08
CA LEU A 27 41.87 58.13 -15.58
C LEU A 27 43.30 57.78 -16.02
N ALA A 28 43.70 56.57 -15.65
CA ALA A 28 44.40 55.64 -16.54
C ALA A 28 43.86 54.21 -16.33
N GLY A 29 43.06 53.74 -17.29
CA GLY A 29 43.03 52.33 -17.71
C GLY A 29 42.34 51.31 -16.82
N ALA A 30 41.03 51.43 -16.61
CA ALA A 30 40.19 50.23 -16.48
C ALA A 30 39.96 49.70 -17.90
N GLY A 31 40.61 48.58 -18.23
CA GLY A 31 40.05 47.70 -19.25
C GLY A 31 38.77 47.08 -18.67
N PRO A 32 37.69 46.93 -19.44
CA PRO A 32 36.56 46.15 -18.98
C PRO A 32 37.05 44.70 -18.83
N ALA A 33 36.94 44.13 -17.64
CA ALA A 33 36.99 42.68 -17.47
C ALA A 33 35.73 42.13 -18.15
N THR A 34 35.82 41.89 -19.45
CA THR A 34 34.83 41.13 -20.21
C THR A 34 35.20 39.65 -20.15
N ALA A 35 34.22 38.85 -19.72
CA ALA A 35 34.17 37.38 -19.72
C ALA A 35 35.11 36.67 -18.74
N ASP A 36 34.72 36.58 -17.46
CA ASP A 36 35.19 35.47 -16.63
C ASP A 36 34.37 34.24 -17.04
N GLY A 37 34.99 33.33 -17.80
CA GLY A 37 34.44 32.01 -18.01
C GLY A 37 34.45 31.23 -16.69
N ALA A 38 33.54 30.27 -16.55
CA ALA A 38 33.49 29.38 -15.40
C ALA A 38 34.88 28.85 -15.02
N VAL A 39 35.25 28.99 -13.75
CA VAL A 39 36.56 28.52 -13.28
C VAL A 39 36.57 27.00 -13.28
N THR A 40 37.62 26.39 -13.82
CA THR A 40 37.78 24.94 -13.77
C THR A 40 38.44 24.52 -12.46
N ILE A 41 37.77 23.68 -11.68
CA ILE A 41 38.22 23.23 -10.36
C ILE A 41 38.35 21.70 -10.38
N PRO A 42 39.53 21.12 -10.10
CA PRO A 42 39.66 19.67 -9.95
C PRO A 42 39.04 19.21 -8.63
N VAL A 43 38.27 18.12 -8.69
CA VAL A 43 37.71 17.47 -7.50
C VAL A 43 38.71 16.42 -7.00
N ALA A 44 38.90 16.35 -5.69
CA ALA A 44 39.75 15.32 -5.08
C ALA A 44 39.09 13.94 -5.18
N ALA A 45 39.88 12.88 -5.00
CA ALA A 45 39.38 11.50 -5.12
C ALA A 45 38.32 11.15 -4.06
N ASP A 46 38.30 11.85 -2.93
CA ASP A 46 37.30 11.74 -1.86
C ASP A 46 36.10 12.69 -2.06
N GLY A 47 36.01 13.37 -3.20
CA GLY A 47 34.92 14.30 -3.53
C GLY A 47 35.16 15.73 -3.05
N THR A 48 36.17 15.98 -2.21
CA THR A 48 36.40 17.31 -1.64
C THR A 48 36.88 18.32 -2.67
N VAL A 49 36.49 19.57 -2.45
CA VAL A 49 36.82 20.71 -3.30
C VAL A 49 37.56 21.76 -2.46
N THR A 50 38.67 22.27 -2.99
CA THR A 50 39.42 23.35 -2.32
C THR A 50 38.66 24.67 -2.46
N THR A 51 38.35 25.32 -1.33
CA THR A 51 37.71 26.64 -1.29
C THR A 51 38.73 27.78 -1.27
N ASP A 52 38.35 28.94 -1.80
CA ASP A 52 39.11 30.18 -1.71
C ASP A 52 38.61 31.00 -0.50
N PRO A 53 39.41 31.17 0.57
CA PRO A 53 39.02 31.96 1.73
C PRO A 53 38.85 33.46 1.41
N ALA A 54 39.32 33.95 0.26
CA ALA A 54 39.10 35.32 -0.18
C ALA A 54 37.77 35.53 -0.91
N PHE A 55 37.11 34.46 -1.34
CA PHE A 55 35.79 34.55 -1.98
C PHE A 55 34.69 34.70 -0.92
N GLU A 56 33.90 35.78 -1.03
CA GLU A 56 32.90 36.11 -0.01
C GLU A 56 31.56 35.38 -0.18
N GLY A 57 31.27 34.85 -1.38
CA GLY A 57 30.05 34.12 -1.69
C GLY A 57 30.07 32.66 -1.20
N PRO A 58 28.96 31.92 -1.38
CA PRO A 58 28.91 30.49 -1.09
C PRO A 58 29.81 29.70 -2.04
N GLN A 59 30.40 28.62 -1.52
CA GLN A 59 31.34 27.77 -2.25
C GLN A 59 30.96 26.30 -2.10
N VAL A 60 31.17 25.55 -3.18
CA VAL A 60 31.05 24.10 -3.16
C VAL A 60 32.25 23.51 -2.41
N THR A 61 31.98 22.62 -1.46
CA THR A 61 32.97 21.97 -0.59
C THR A 61 33.17 20.50 -0.94
N GLU A 62 32.16 19.86 -1.51
CA GLU A 62 32.21 18.46 -1.98
C GLU A 62 31.31 18.30 -3.21
N VAL A 63 31.75 17.50 -4.18
CA VAL A 63 30.94 17.06 -5.31
C VAL A 63 31.21 15.58 -5.57
N ARG A 64 30.14 14.79 -5.67
CA ARG A 64 30.24 13.36 -6.00
C ARG A 64 28.97 12.84 -6.66
N VAL A 65 29.07 11.71 -7.33
CA VAL A 65 27.92 10.86 -7.62
C VAL A 65 27.95 9.70 -6.63
N ILE A 66 26.83 9.38 -5.98
CA ILE A 66 26.80 8.22 -5.08
C ILE A 66 26.49 6.93 -5.84
N ASN A 67 27.07 5.82 -5.39
CA ASN A 67 26.87 4.50 -6.02
C ASN A 67 25.49 3.91 -5.71
N GLU A 68 24.91 4.28 -4.57
CA GLU A 68 23.57 3.90 -4.16
C GLU A 68 22.53 4.83 -4.79
N GLY A 69 21.80 4.31 -5.77
CA GLY A 69 20.81 5.07 -6.51
C GLY A 69 21.41 5.92 -7.63
N ARG A 70 20.69 6.98 -8.01
CA ARG A 70 21.07 7.85 -9.13
C ARG A 70 21.07 9.31 -8.69
N PHE A 71 22.01 9.65 -7.81
CA PHE A 71 22.09 10.98 -7.23
C PHE A 71 23.45 11.64 -7.45
N LEU A 72 23.42 12.89 -7.90
CA LEU A 72 24.51 13.84 -7.83
C LEU A 72 24.40 14.60 -6.50
N GLU A 73 25.46 14.61 -5.72
CA GLU A 73 25.55 15.32 -4.45
C GLU A 73 26.53 16.50 -4.56
N ILE A 74 26.07 17.69 -4.16
CA ILE A 74 26.84 18.93 -4.12
C ILE A 74 26.68 19.54 -2.73
N SER A 75 27.76 19.55 -1.95
CA SER A 75 27.80 20.16 -0.62
C SER A 75 28.29 21.61 -0.71
N TRP A 76 27.72 22.47 0.12
CA TRP A 76 28.05 23.89 0.19
C TRP A 76 28.65 24.25 1.55
N ASP A 77 29.45 25.32 1.61
CA ASP A 77 30.05 25.82 2.85
C ASP A 77 29.05 26.53 3.78
N ARG A 78 27.86 26.84 3.26
CA ARG A 78 26.75 27.52 3.94
C ARG A 78 25.43 27.27 3.21
N TYR A 79 24.32 27.69 3.81
CA TYR A 79 23.01 27.71 3.15
C TYR A 79 23.07 28.50 1.82
N VAL A 80 22.47 27.91 0.79
CA VAL A 80 22.15 28.53 -0.50
C VAL A 80 20.67 28.35 -0.79
N ASP A 81 20.10 29.18 -1.66
CA ASP A 81 18.69 29.05 -2.05
C ASP A 81 18.38 27.63 -2.54
N GLU A 82 17.49 26.94 -1.81
CA GLU A 82 17.23 25.52 -2.03
C GLU A 82 16.59 25.21 -3.39
N THR A 83 16.02 26.21 -4.06
CA THR A 83 15.37 26.01 -5.35
C THR A 83 16.36 26.10 -6.49
N THR A 84 17.27 27.07 -6.44
CA THR A 84 18.28 27.25 -7.48
C THR A 84 19.44 26.28 -7.35
N ALA A 85 19.78 25.85 -6.13
CA ALA A 85 20.87 24.91 -5.86
C ALA A 85 20.62 23.48 -6.38
N VAL A 86 19.35 23.08 -6.52
CA VAL A 86 18.96 21.74 -7.03
C VAL A 86 18.42 21.80 -8.46
N SER A 87 18.37 22.98 -9.08
CA SER A 87 17.78 23.16 -10.40
C SER A 87 18.68 22.64 -11.53
N PRO A 88 18.17 21.78 -12.43
CA PRO A 88 18.86 21.42 -13.66
C PRO A 88 19.15 22.59 -14.61
N GLU A 89 18.57 23.78 -14.38
CA GLU A 89 18.91 25.00 -15.13
C GLU A 89 20.27 25.56 -14.71
N ASN A 90 20.68 25.35 -13.46
CA ASN A 90 21.93 25.89 -12.89
C ASN A 90 23.01 24.82 -12.70
N VAL A 91 22.66 23.53 -12.80
CA VAL A 91 23.58 22.41 -12.64
C VAL A 91 23.53 21.51 -13.87
N THR A 92 24.69 21.25 -14.46
CA THR A 92 24.83 20.32 -15.59
C THR A 92 25.79 19.21 -15.24
N LEU A 93 25.32 17.96 -15.25
CA LEU A 93 26.17 16.77 -15.17
C LEU A 93 26.54 16.31 -16.59
N THR A 94 27.82 16.03 -16.82
CA THR A 94 28.31 15.51 -18.10
C THR A 94 29.24 14.33 -17.93
N GLN A 95 29.23 13.44 -18.92
CA GLN A 95 30.12 12.28 -19.03
C GLN A 95 30.59 12.13 -20.47
N GLY A 96 31.91 12.02 -20.69
CA GLY A 96 32.46 11.86 -22.04
C GLY A 96 32.03 12.97 -23.02
N GLY A 97 31.72 14.17 -22.51
CA GLY A 97 31.21 15.31 -23.29
C GLY A 97 29.70 15.28 -23.60
N SER A 98 28.96 14.27 -23.13
CA SER A 98 27.50 14.19 -23.24
C SER A 98 26.82 14.61 -21.94
N THR A 99 25.69 15.31 -22.02
CA THR A 99 24.89 15.69 -20.86
C THR A 99 24.11 14.49 -20.31
N VAL A 100 24.17 14.31 -18.99
CA VAL A 100 23.32 13.39 -18.24
C VAL A 100 22.11 14.17 -17.76
N ALA A 101 20.90 13.65 -18.02
CA ALA A 101 19.67 14.34 -17.67
C ALA A 101 19.42 14.29 -16.15
N LEU A 102 19.46 15.47 -15.52
CA LEU A 102 19.06 15.67 -14.13
C LEU A 102 17.54 15.83 -14.03
N THR A 103 16.95 15.30 -12.96
CA THR A 103 15.52 15.38 -12.68
C THR A 103 15.20 16.74 -12.07
N ALA A 104 14.22 17.44 -12.64
CA ALA A 104 13.75 18.71 -12.09
C ALA A 104 12.85 18.46 -10.88
N LYS A 105 13.04 19.24 -9.82
CA LYS A 105 12.15 19.23 -8.65
C LYS A 105 10.76 19.75 -9.04
N PRO A 106 9.67 19.01 -8.80
CA PRO A 106 8.31 19.50 -9.04
C PRO A 106 7.95 20.64 -8.09
N ALA A 107 6.98 21.47 -8.49
CA ALA A 107 6.52 22.59 -7.67
C ALA A 107 5.81 22.14 -6.37
N THR A 108 5.17 20.97 -6.40
CA THR A 108 4.40 20.38 -5.28
C THR A 108 4.49 18.85 -5.34
N GLY A 109 4.38 18.20 -4.19
CA GLY A 109 4.32 16.74 -4.08
C GLY A 109 5.70 16.05 -4.00
N PRO A 110 5.72 14.71 -4.10
CA PRO A 110 6.93 13.92 -3.88
C PRO A 110 8.05 14.21 -4.89
N THR A 111 9.29 14.11 -4.42
CA THR A 111 10.50 14.37 -5.24
C THR A 111 11.71 13.64 -4.69
N ASP A 112 12.60 13.20 -5.58
CA ASP A 112 13.89 12.60 -5.26
C ASP A 112 15.06 13.60 -5.36
N THR A 113 14.74 14.84 -5.76
CA THR A 113 15.66 15.98 -5.83
C THR A 113 15.42 16.92 -4.64
N ILE A 114 16.39 16.97 -3.72
CA ILE A 114 16.24 17.46 -2.35
C ILE A 114 17.41 18.35 -1.97
N PHE A 115 17.15 19.44 -1.25
CA PHE A 115 18.18 20.23 -0.58
C PHE A 115 18.08 19.99 0.93
N PHE A 116 19.05 19.27 1.48
CA PHE A 116 19.14 18.97 2.91
C PHE A 116 19.81 20.14 3.63
N ASP A 117 19.01 20.85 4.42
CA ASP A 117 19.45 21.98 5.22
C ASP A 117 18.43 22.19 6.34
N LYS A 118 18.90 22.46 7.57
CA LYS A 118 18.01 22.72 8.71
C LYS A 118 17.15 23.98 8.52
N ASP A 119 17.66 24.95 7.77
CA ASP A 119 17.05 26.25 7.50
C ASP A 119 16.34 26.28 6.13
N ASN A 120 16.06 25.10 5.55
CA ASN A 120 15.31 24.95 4.30
C ASN A 120 13.96 25.70 4.38
N ARG A 121 13.78 26.71 3.54
CA ARG A 121 12.64 27.65 3.66
C ARG A 121 11.33 27.04 3.18
N GLN A 122 11.37 26.12 2.22
CA GLN A 122 10.19 25.35 1.81
C GLN A 122 9.59 24.60 3.01
N ILE A 123 10.44 23.93 3.79
CA ILE A 123 10.00 23.15 4.95
C ILE A 123 9.62 24.06 6.11
N ALA A 124 10.40 25.13 6.36
CA ALA A 124 10.03 26.13 7.37
C ALA A 124 8.70 26.86 7.09
N ALA A 125 8.19 26.79 5.85
CA ALA A 125 6.90 27.36 5.44
C ALA A 125 5.72 26.38 5.56
N SER A 126 5.95 25.10 5.89
CA SER A 126 4.92 24.10 6.13
C SER A 126 4.84 23.72 7.62
N ASP A 127 3.89 22.83 7.96
CA ASP A 127 3.83 22.23 9.30
C ASP A 127 4.82 21.05 9.45
N ALA A 128 5.57 20.71 8.39
CA ALA A 128 6.57 19.65 8.40
C ALA A 128 7.82 20.06 9.18
N ASN A 129 8.53 19.07 9.72
CA ASN A 129 9.72 19.26 10.54
C ASN A 129 10.88 18.30 10.17
N SER A 130 10.79 17.63 9.03
CA SER A 130 11.75 16.60 8.57
C SER A 130 13.19 17.09 8.47
N MET A 131 13.41 18.40 8.27
CA MET A 131 14.75 18.99 8.18
C MET A 131 15.25 19.62 9.49
N ALA A 132 14.37 19.86 10.47
CA ALA A 132 14.69 20.68 11.64
C ALA A 132 15.86 20.15 12.50
N ARG A 133 16.13 18.85 12.41
CA ARG A 133 17.16 18.16 13.20
C ARG A 133 18.54 18.12 12.55
N LEU A 134 18.61 18.42 11.25
CA LEU A 134 19.84 18.33 10.47
C LEU A 134 20.99 19.09 11.12
N PRO A 135 22.25 18.64 10.95
CA PRO A 135 23.42 19.36 11.43
C PRO A 135 23.46 20.79 10.86
N ASP A 136 23.98 21.72 11.66
CA ASP A 136 24.07 23.14 11.27
C ASP A 136 24.99 23.38 10.08
N ASP A 137 25.89 22.43 9.82
CA ASP A 137 26.90 22.42 8.77
C ASP A 137 26.52 21.50 7.59
N LEU A 138 25.28 20.97 7.55
CA LEU A 138 24.80 20.19 6.43
C LEU A 138 24.03 21.10 5.45
N HIS A 139 24.66 21.37 4.30
CA HIS A 139 24.09 22.13 3.18
C HIS A 139 24.27 21.31 1.90
N LEU A 140 23.38 20.36 1.64
CA LEU A 140 23.57 19.33 0.60
C LEU A 140 22.46 19.37 -0.44
N ALA A 141 22.82 19.68 -1.68
CA ALA A 141 21.97 19.44 -2.85
C ALA A 141 22.15 17.99 -3.32
N SER A 142 21.09 17.18 -3.24
CA SER A 142 20.98 15.85 -3.83
C SER A 142 20.05 15.93 -5.04
N ILE A 143 20.61 15.80 -6.24
CA ILE A 143 19.88 15.94 -7.50
C ILE A 143 19.81 14.57 -8.17
N ALA A 144 18.59 14.07 -8.40
CA ALA A 144 18.43 12.80 -9.08
C ALA A 144 18.78 12.92 -10.57
N TYR A 145 19.21 11.82 -11.19
CA TYR A 145 19.47 11.77 -12.63
C TYR A 145 18.89 10.50 -13.26
N THR A 146 18.68 10.56 -14.57
CA THR A 146 18.15 9.44 -15.35
C THR A 146 19.21 8.85 -16.28
N GLY A 147 19.01 7.59 -16.68
CA GLY A 147 19.95 6.85 -17.52
C GLY A 147 21.02 6.09 -16.74
N THR A 148 22.06 5.67 -17.45
CA THR A 148 23.17 4.88 -16.93
C THR A 148 24.48 5.61 -17.18
N LEU A 149 25.38 5.60 -16.21
CA LEU A 149 26.71 6.20 -16.33
C LEU A 149 27.76 5.12 -16.62
N ASP A 150 28.61 5.35 -17.63
CA ASP A 150 29.73 4.47 -17.98
C ASP A 150 30.82 4.54 -16.89
N PRO A 151 31.15 3.45 -16.16
CA PRO A 151 32.12 3.50 -15.05
C PRO A 151 33.52 3.96 -15.45
N ASP A 152 33.90 3.87 -16.73
CA ASP A 152 35.24 4.18 -17.20
C ASP A 152 35.41 5.63 -17.70
N GLU A 153 34.29 6.36 -17.90
CA GLU A 153 34.30 7.73 -18.42
C GLU A 153 34.24 8.78 -17.29
N PRO A 154 35.10 9.82 -17.34
CA PRO A 154 35.15 10.84 -16.30
C PRO A 154 33.87 11.67 -16.26
N LEU A 155 33.48 12.04 -15.04
CA LEU A 155 32.36 12.93 -14.78
C LEU A 155 32.84 14.37 -14.60
N THR A 156 32.03 15.30 -15.11
CA THR A 156 32.21 16.74 -14.92
C THR A 156 30.88 17.37 -14.55
N VAL A 157 30.88 18.25 -13.56
CA VAL A 157 29.71 19.01 -13.12
C VAL A 157 29.98 20.49 -13.36
N THR A 158 29.09 21.15 -14.10
CA THR A 158 29.11 22.60 -14.28
C THR A 158 28.03 23.22 -13.43
N VAL A 159 28.38 24.24 -12.65
CA VAL A 159 27.47 25.02 -11.81
C VAL A 159 27.47 26.47 -12.30
N ASP A 160 26.31 26.96 -12.73
CA ASP A 160 26.02 28.39 -12.92
C ASP A 160 25.74 29.00 -11.55
N GLY A 161 26.82 29.38 -10.88
CA GLY A 161 26.78 29.88 -9.51
C GLY A 161 26.15 31.27 -9.41
N SER A 162 26.11 32.01 -10.51
CA SER A 162 25.53 33.36 -10.56
C SER A 162 24.05 33.40 -10.16
N GLN A 163 23.33 32.29 -10.29
CA GLN A 163 21.91 32.14 -9.91
C GLN A 163 21.71 31.50 -8.52
N ILE A 164 22.79 31.04 -7.89
CA ILE A 164 22.75 30.33 -6.61
C ILE A 164 23.27 31.27 -5.53
N GLU A 165 22.35 31.85 -4.76
CA GLU A 165 22.67 32.85 -3.76
C GLU A 165 22.59 32.29 -2.34
N ASP A 166 23.45 32.81 -1.44
CA ASP A 166 23.32 32.54 -0.01
C ASP A 166 22.15 33.31 0.63
N ALA A 167 21.95 33.11 1.94
CA ALA A 167 20.85 33.74 2.68
C ALA A 167 20.83 35.28 2.62
N VAL A 168 21.95 35.94 2.29
CA VAL A 168 22.05 37.41 2.20
C VAL A 168 22.16 37.92 0.75
N GLY A 169 21.97 37.05 -0.24
CA GLY A 169 21.96 37.42 -1.66
C GLY A 169 23.34 37.49 -2.30
N ARG A 170 24.37 36.83 -1.74
CA ARG A 170 25.68 36.73 -2.40
C ARG A 170 25.69 35.51 -3.33
N PRO A 171 26.03 35.68 -4.62
CA PRO A 171 26.05 34.56 -5.56
C PRO A 171 27.28 33.67 -5.37
N ALA A 172 27.12 32.39 -5.69
CA ALA A 172 28.22 31.46 -5.89
C ALA A 172 29.03 31.84 -7.14
N GLN A 173 30.21 31.24 -7.29
CA GLN A 173 31.02 31.38 -8.50
C GLN A 173 30.59 30.39 -9.58
N ASP A 174 30.54 30.82 -10.84
CA ASP A 174 30.43 29.93 -11.99
C ASP A 174 31.66 29.02 -12.06
N ALA A 175 31.45 27.71 -12.00
CA ALA A 175 32.54 26.74 -11.91
C ALA A 175 32.24 25.44 -12.64
N THR A 176 33.30 24.83 -13.17
CA THR A 176 33.31 23.50 -13.76
C THR A 176 34.18 22.57 -12.92
N TYR A 177 33.55 21.64 -12.22
CA TYR A 177 34.17 20.63 -11.38
C TYR A 177 34.55 19.40 -12.22
N THR A 178 35.85 19.12 -12.33
CA THR A 178 36.38 18.03 -13.17
C THR A 178 36.90 16.87 -12.34
N GLY A 179 36.73 15.65 -12.86
CA GLY A 179 37.15 14.44 -12.14
C GLY A 179 36.22 14.10 -10.97
N VAL A 180 34.93 14.43 -11.10
CA VAL A 180 33.92 14.14 -10.07
C VAL A 180 33.89 12.63 -9.81
N PRO A 181 34.18 12.18 -8.57
CA PRO A 181 34.27 10.75 -8.27
C PRO A 181 32.87 10.13 -8.12
N ARG A 182 32.84 8.80 -8.21
CA ARG A 182 31.74 7.99 -7.72
C ARG A 182 32.13 7.38 -6.39
N LEU A 183 31.32 7.59 -5.37
CA LEU A 183 31.63 7.20 -4.00
C LEU A 183 30.46 6.45 -3.38
N ASP A 184 30.77 5.53 -2.47
CA ASP A 184 29.75 4.87 -1.68
C ASP A 184 29.21 5.84 -0.62
N TYR A 185 27.89 5.94 -0.51
CA TYR A 185 27.24 6.60 0.61
C TYR A 185 27.52 5.83 1.91
N TYR A 186 27.43 4.50 1.84
CA TYR A 186 27.75 3.63 2.95
C TYR A 186 29.24 3.28 2.98
N THR A 187 29.94 3.78 4.00
CA THR A 187 31.39 3.56 4.16
C THR A 187 31.74 2.70 5.37
N GLN A 188 30.72 2.39 6.19
CA GLN A 188 30.82 1.49 7.31
C GLN A 188 29.81 0.35 7.13
N SER A 189 30.20 -0.88 7.48
CA SER A 189 29.27 -2.00 7.53
C SER A 189 29.75 -3.10 8.47
N VAL A 190 28.78 -3.78 9.08
CA VAL A 190 28.94 -5.08 9.76
C VAL A 190 27.94 -6.07 9.17
N THR A 191 28.20 -7.36 9.31
CA THR A 191 27.28 -8.41 8.88
C THR A 191 26.77 -9.17 10.09
N THR A 192 25.45 -9.29 10.22
CA THR A 192 24.82 -10.04 11.30
C THR A 192 25.12 -11.55 11.19
N ALA A 193 24.94 -12.30 12.27
CA ALA A 193 25.05 -13.77 12.22
C ALA A 193 24.02 -14.39 11.26
N SER A 194 22.88 -13.70 11.07
CA SER A 194 21.80 -14.06 10.16
C SER A 194 22.08 -13.70 8.68
N GLY A 195 23.24 -13.12 8.37
CA GLY A 195 23.67 -12.81 7.01
C GLY A 195 23.18 -11.47 6.45
N ILE A 196 22.64 -10.59 7.30
CA ILE A 196 22.12 -9.28 6.90
C ILE A 196 23.23 -8.25 7.02
N ALA A 197 23.37 -7.37 6.02
CA ALA A 197 24.28 -6.24 6.11
C ALA A 197 23.65 -5.12 6.95
N VAL A 198 24.36 -4.63 7.96
CA VAL A 198 24.05 -3.37 8.65
C VAL A 198 25.07 -2.34 8.18
N LYS A 199 24.59 -1.24 7.60
CA LYS A 199 25.42 -0.28 6.85
C LYS A 199 25.14 1.15 7.28
N ALA A 200 26.15 2.00 7.25
CA ALA A 200 26.02 3.42 7.63
C ALA A 200 27.01 4.32 6.90
N ASN A 201 26.70 5.62 6.89
CA ASN A 201 27.66 6.66 6.49
C ASN A 201 28.67 6.93 7.63
N PRO A 202 29.72 7.75 7.42
CA PRO A 202 30.74 8.01 8.42
C PRO A 202 30.28 8.72 9.71
N ARG A 203 29.09 9.34 9.74
CA ARG A 203 28.59 10.15 10.87
C ARG A 203 27.95 9.32 11.97
N VAL A 204 27.64 8.06 11.71
CA VAL A 204 27.16 7.11 12.71
C VAL A 204 28.36 6.58 13.49
N ASP A 205 28.21 6.42 14.81
CA ASP A 205 29.22 5.75 15.62
C ASP A 205 29.31 4.28 15.18
N PRO A 206 30.49 3.76 14.77
CA PRO A 206 30.63 2.36 14.36
C PRO A 206 30.09 1.35 15.38
N ALA A 207 30.13 1.65 16.69
CA ALA A 207 29.60 0.77 17.72
C ALA A 207 28.07 0.64 17.68
N THR A 208 27.36 1.63 17.13
CA THR A 208 25.91 1.58 16.92
C THR A 208 25.55 0.46 15.93
N LEU A 209 26.39 0.19 14.94
CA LEU A 209 26.13 -0.86 13.95
C LEU A 209 26.15 -2.25 14.58
N ASP A 210 27.05 -2.51 15.53
CA ASP A 210 27.09 -3.77 16.27
C ASP A 210 25.82 -3.97 17.12
N LEU A 211 25.31 -2.90 17.74
CA LEU A 211 24.06 -2.93 18.52
C LEU A 211 22.83 -3.17 17.63
N ALA A 212 22.77 -2.51 16.48
CA ALA A 212 21.71 -2.71 15.50
C ALA A 212 21.76 -4.15 14.94
N ALA A 213 22.95 -4.66 14.62
CA ALA A 213 23.15 -6.04 14.17
C ALA A 213 22.67 -7.06 15.21
N ALA A 214 22.97 -6.84 16.48
CA ALA A 214 22.51 -7.72 17.56
C ALA A 214 20.98 -7.72 17.71
N GLN A 215 20.29 -6.60 17.48
CA GLN A 215 18.83 -6.54 17.47
C GLN A 215 18.24 -7.31 16.28
N VAL A 216 18.81 -7.13 15.08
CA VAL A 216 18.42 -7.89 13.88
C VAL A 216 18.62 -9.40 14.09
N ASP A 217 19.73 -9.82 14.70
CA ASP A 217 19.97 -11.24 15.00
C ASP A 217 18.98 -11.84 16.00
N VAL A 218 18.46 -11.05 16.94
CA VAL A 218 17.37 -11.48 17.82
C VAL A 218 16.07 -11.62 17.02
N GLN A 219 15.73 -10.64 16.19
CA GLN A 219 14.52 -10.68 15.37
C GLN A 219 14.55 -11.84 14.35
N LEU A 220 15.72 -12.19 13.81
CA LEU A 220 15.90 -13.31 12.88
C LEU A 220 16.37 -14.60 13.55
N GLY A 221 16.37 -14.67 14.89
CA GLY A 221 16.97 -15.76 15.65
C GLY A 221 16.33 -17.13 15.45
N ARG A 222 15.18 -17.21 14.77
CA ARG A 222 14.50 -18.45 14.43
C ARG A 222 14.95 -18.99 13.07
N ALA A 223 15.97 -19.84 13.08
CA ALA A 223 16.62 -20.32 11.84
C ALA A 223 15.86 -21.43 11.07
N ASP A 224 14.84 -22.07 11.65
CA ASP A 224 14.14 -23.22 11.05
C ASP A 224 13.01 -22.85 10.08
N ASN A 225 12.71 -21.57 9.91
CA ASN A 225 11.63 -21.08 9.04
C ASN A 225 12.10 -20.57 7.66
N GLY A 226 13.41 -20.51 7.42
CA GLY A 226 13.99 -20.09 6.13
C GLY A 226 13.97 -18.57 5.86
N ILE A 227 13.35 -17.76 6.72
CA ILE A 227 13.16 -16.31 6.52
C ILE A 227 14.51 -15.58 6.40
N ALA A 228 15.40 -15.77 7.38
CA ALA A 228 16.70 -15.10 7.39
C ALA A 228 17.54 -15.42 6.15
N ALA A 229 17.54 -16.70 5.71
CA ALA A 229 18.25 -17.13 4.52
C ALA A 229 17.65 -16.49 3.26
N ARG A 230 16.32 -16.38 3.16
CA ARG A 230 15.65 -15.74 2.04
C ARG A 230 15.96 -14.25 1.97
N MET A 231 15.94 -13.56 3.10
CA MET A 231 16.29 -12.13 3.19
C MET A 231 17.76 -11.89 2.80
N ALA A 232 18.68 -12.73 3.29
CA ALA A 232 20.10 -12.63 2.94
C ALA A 232 20.35 -12.87 1.45
N ASP A 233 19.67 -13.87 0.85
CA ASP A 233 19.75 -14.17 -0.59
C ASP A 233 19.19 -13.03 -1.46
N PHE A 234 18.11 -12.37 -1.01
CA PHE A 234 17.57 -11.19 -1.67
C PHE A 234 18.51 -9.97 -1.58
N GLY A 235 19.40 -9.93 -0.59
CA GLY A 235 20.28 -8.79 -0.33
C GLY A 235 19.67 -7.76 0.62
N CYS A 236 18.72 -8.17 1.47
CA CYS A 236 18.16 -7.30 2.51
C CYS A 236 19.24 -6.72 3.41
N SER A 237 19.07 -5.45 3.79
CA SER A 237 20.01 -4.74 4.66
C SER A 237 19.31 -3.74 5.57
N LEU A 238 19.99 -3.35 6.64
CA LEU A 238 19.57 -2.30 7.56
C LEU A 238 20.53 -1.10 7.43
N ALA A 239 20.01 0.05 7.03
CA ALA A 239 20.73 1.31 6.99
C ALA A 239 20.55 2.07 8.32
N VAL A 240 21.65 2.34 9.02
CA VAL A 240 21.63 3.23 10.20
C VAL A 240 22.03 4.63 9.77
N TYR A 241 21.25 5.64 10.14
CA TYR A 241 21.56 7.05 9.92
C TYR A 241 21.77 7.80 11.24
N ALA A 242 22.61 8.85 11.20
CA ALA A 242 23.13 9.47 12.41
C ALA A 242 22.04 10.18 13.23
N ALA A 243 22.33 10.42 14.52
CA ALA A 243 21.35 10.98 15.44
C ALA A 243 20.81 12.38 15.07
N ARG A 244 21.50 13.15 14.21
CA ARG A 244 21.02 14.43 13.66
C ARG A 244 20.58 14.34 12.21
N GLU A 245 20.48 13.16 11.62
CA GLU A 245 20.01 12.96 10.25
C GLU A 245 18.53 12.54 10.24
N ASN A 246 17.93 12.54 9.04
CA ASN A 246 16.58 12.03 8.80
C ASN A 246 16.63 10.83 7.85
N ALA A 247 15.52 10.10 7.74
CA ALA A 247 15.46 8.86 6.97
C ALA A 247 15.69 9.06 5.46
N TYR A 248 15.46 10.26 4.93
CA TYR A 248 15.64 10.55 3.50
C TYR A 248 17.09 10.79 3.08
N LEU A 249 18.03 10.92 4.03
CA LEU A 249 19.44 10.89 3.68
C LEU A 249 19.89 9.50 3.20
N VAL A 250 19.18 8.44 3.61
CA VAL A 250 19.32 7.09 3.07
C VAL A 250 18.90 7.09 1.59
N PRO A 251 19.81 6.77 0.64
CA PRO A 251 19.54 6.91 -0.78
C PRO A 251 18.30 6.16 -1.27
N GLU A 252 18.04 4.97 -0.73
CA GLU A 252 16.93 4.09 -1.11
C GLU A 252 15.55 4.64 -0.71
N HIS A 253 15.49 5.64 0.17
CA HIS A 253 14.24 6.28 0.60
C HIS A 253 13.98 7.65 -0.05
N ARG A 254 14.96 8.22 -0.76
CA ARG A 254 14.84 9.56 -1.39
C ARG A 254 13.67 9.66 -2.37
N GLY A 255 13.36 8.57 -3.08
CA GLY A 255 12.24 8.53 -4.03
C GLY A 255 10.86 8.81 -3.44
N GLY A 256 10.70 8.58 -2.13
CA GLY A 256 9.46 8.82 -1.39
C GLY A 256 9.44 10.11 -0.59
N TYR A 257 10.40 11.03 -0.79
CA TYR A 257 10.44 12.27 -0.03
C TYR A 257 9.26 13.18 -0.41
N ASP A 258 8.49 13.56 0.61
CA ASP A 258 7.40 14.53 0.52
C ASP A 258 7.71 15.72 1.45
N PRO A 259 7.78 16.97 0.93
CA PRO A 259 8.05 18.16 1.73
C PRO A 259 6.97 18.49 2.77
N GLU A 260 5.80 17.85 2.71
CA GLU A 260 4.72 18.02 3.69
C GLU A 260 4.73 16.95 4.79
N MET A 261 5.61 15.94 4.69
CA MET A 261 5.69 14.85 5.67
C MET A 261 6.54 15.22 6.90
N TYR A 262 6.11 14.73 8.06
CA TYR A 262 6.81 14.89 9.33
C TYR A 262 8.06 14.00 9.45
N ASP A 263 8.93 14.30 10.41
CA ASP A 263 10.13 13.50 10.70
C ASP A 263 9.77 12.11 11.27
N VAL A 264 10.40 11.06 10.72
CA VAL A 264 10.25 9.67 11.18
C VAL A 264 11.61 9.08 11.56
N GLU A 265 11.61 8.02 12.40
CA GLU A 265 12.85 7.38 12.88
C GLU A 265 13.28 6.14 12.10
N GLY A 266 12.59 5.81 11.01
CA GLY A 266 12.96 4.73 10.11
C GLY A 266 11.96 4.55 8.97
N TYR A 267 12.27 3.61 8.09
CA TYR A 267 11.38 3.12 7.04
C TYR A 267 11.62 1.63 6.80
N GLY A 268 10.55 0.90 6.51
CA GLY A 268 10.61 -0.53 6.25
C GLY A 268 11.25 -0.91 4.93
N GLY A 269 11.87 -2.09 4.90
CA GLY A 269 12.36 -2.72 3.68
C GLY A 269 11.26 -3.41 2.89
N SER A 270 11.31 -3.33 1.56
CA SER A 270 10.41 -4.01 0.63
C SER A 270 11.12 -4.37 -0.67
N GLU A 271 10.51 -5.16 -1.54
CA GLU A 271 11.10 -5.46 -2.86
C GLU A 271 11.34 -4.19 -3.71
N TRP A 272 10.55 -3.13 -3.51
CA TRP A 272 10.62 -1.88 -4.27
C TRP A 272 11.83 -1.01 -3.93
N ASN A 273 12.33 -1.07 -2.70
CA ASN A 273 13.48 -0.29 -2.24
C ASN A 273 14.76 -1.14 -2.12
N GLY A 274 14.81 -2.31 -2.76
CA GLY A 274 15.94 -3.22 -2.69
C GLY A 274 16.09 -3.90 -1.32
N CYS A 275 14.99 -4.03 -0.57
CA CYS A 275 14.93 -4.58 0.79
C CYS A 275 15.83 -3.85 1.79
N VAL A 276 15.89 -2.52 1.69
CA VAL A 276 16.62 -1.68 2.64
C VAL A 276 15.65 -1.14 3.66
N SER A 277 15.75 -1.62 4.90
CA SER A 277 15.14 -0.94 6.04
C SER A 277 16.07 0.13 6.56
N SER A 278 15.55 1.18 7.21
CA SER A 278 16.39 2.18 7.86
C SER A 278 15.95 2.47 9.29
N ILE A 279 16.91 2.95 10.08
CA ILE A 279 16.67 3.31 11.47
C ILE A 279 17.61 4.43 11.93
N SER A 280 17.08 5.34 12.74
CA SER A 280 17.90 6.36 13.40
C SER A 280 18.76 5.73 14.50
N GLU A 281 20.03 6.13 14.56
CA GLU A 281 20.96 5.81 15.66
C GLU A 281 20.36 6.07 17.05
N ARG A 282 19.49 7.08 17.18
CA ARG A 282 18.80 7.41 18.44
C ARG A 282 17.89 6.30 18.95
N ASN A 283 17.20 5.60 18.05
CA ASN A 283 16.33 4.50 18.42
C ASN A 283 17.17 3.26 18.76
N VAL A 284 18.21 2.96 17.99
CA VAL A 284 19.16 1.88 18.29
C VAL A 284 19.74 2.03 19.70
N LEU A 285 20.16 3.24 20.07
CA LEU A 285 20.73 3.59 21.37
C LEU A 285 19.68 3.92 22.45
N ARG A 286 18.39 4.00 22.11
CA ARG A 286 17.28 4.42 22.98
C ARG A 286 17.61 5.69 23.80
N THR A 287 18.19 6.70 23.14
CA THR A 287 18.62 7.94 23.82
C THR A 287 17.40 8.76 24.28
N ARG A 288 17.28 9.09 25.57
CA ARG A 288 16.05 9.68 26.15
C ARG A 288 16.24 10.97 26.95
N ASP A 289 17.44 11.19 27.48
CA ASP A 289 17.70 12.22 28.49
C ASP A 289 18.94 13.07 28.14
N ASP A 290 19.23 13.21 26.84
CA ASP A 290 20.21 14.18 26.35
C ASP A 290 19.65 15.61 26.44
N GLU A 291 20.51 16.58 26.79
CA GLU A 291 20.15 18.00 26.86
C GLU A 291 19.73 18.56 25.50
N ASN A 292 20.31 18.04 24.42
CA ASN A 292 19.89 18.33 23.06
C ASN A 292 18.72 17.40 22.67
N ALA A 293 17.53 17.98 22.61
CA ALA A 293 16.30 17.25 22.26
C ALA A 293 16.39 16.48 20.93
N PHE A 294 17.19 16.97 19.96
CA PHE A 294 17.38 16.28 18.68
C PHE A 294 18.22 15.01 18.78
N LEU A 295 18.93 14.76 19.87
CA LEU A 295 19.66 13.51 20.08
C LEU A 295 18.81 12.44 20.75
N ASN A 296 17.63 12.79 21.24
CA ASN A 296 16.71 11.84 21.87
C ASN A 296 15.79 11.18 20.83
N THR A 297 15.50 9.90 20.99
CA THR A 297 14.42 9.23 20.24
C THR A 297 13.07 9.78 20.67
N GLY A 298 12.18 10.00 19.70
CA GLY A 298 10.75 10.28 19.94
C GLY A 298 10.02 9.06 20.53
N TYR A 299 10.57 7.86 20.34
CA TYR A 299 9.97 6.57 20.67
C TYR A 299 10.61 5.98 21.92
N ARG A 300 10.32 6.58 23.09
CA ARG A 300 10.99 6.25 24.37
C ARG A 300 10.83 4.80 24.82
N ASN A 301 9.69 4.18 24.46
CA ASN A 301 9.30 2.83 24.88
C ASN A 301 8.85 1.98 23.67
N GLU A 302 9.30 2.35 22.48
CA GLU A 302 8.90 1.68 21.24
C GLU A 302 10.13 1.49 20.35
N ASN A 303 10.47 0.24 20.07
CA ASN A 303 11.64 -0.08 19.25
C ASN A 303 11.23 -0.04 17.77
N ILE A 304 11.58 1.06 17.11
CA ILE A 304 11.24 1.29 15.71
C ILE A 304 12.09 0.40 14.80
N LEU A 305 13.30 -0.02 15.20
CA LEU A 305 14.08 -0.98 14.42
C LEU A 305 13.28 -2.28 14.20
N VAL A 306 12.72 -2.83 15.28
CA VAL A 306 11.94 -4.08 15.22
C VAL A 306 10.70 -3.92 14.34
N HIS A 307 10.04 -2.76 14.41
CA HIS A 307 8.89 -2.45 13.57
C HIS A 307 9.29 -2.35 12.08
N GLU A 308 10.22 -1.47 11.74
CA GLU A 308 10.61 -1.19 10.35
C GLU A 308 11.29 -2.39 9.69
N PHE A 309 12.18 -3.07 10.42
CA PHE A 309 12.78 -4.32 9.92
C PHE A 309 11.74 -5.46 9.86
N GLY A 310 10.69 -5.39 10.67
CA GLY A 310 9.52 -6.27 10.60
C GLY A 310 8.82 -6.22 9.24
N HIS A 311 8.76 -5.05 8.59
CA HIS A 311 8.27 -4.97 7.21
C HIS A 311 9.11 -5.79 6.24
N ALA A 312 10.45 -5.75 6.34
CA ALA A 312 11.32 -6.56 5.49
C ALA A 312 11.17 -8.06 5.78
N VAL A 313 11.02 -8.43 7.05
CA VAL A 313 10.72 -9.81 7.47
C VAL A 313 9.43 -10.30 6.81
N ARG A 314 8.37 -9.48 6.79
CA ARG A 314 7.11 -9.80 6.10
C ARG A 314 7.29 -9.84 4.59
N LEU A 315 7.50 -8.67 3.99
CA LEU A 315 7.38 -8.40 2.55
C LEU A 315 8.42 -9.15 1.71
N VAL A 316 9.58 -9.44 2.27
CA VAL A 316 10.62 -10.20 1.57
C VAL A 316 10.83 -11.55 2.23
N GLY A 317 10.99 -11.57 3.55
CA GLY A 317 11.30 -12.78 4.29
C GLY A 317 10.22 -13.86 4.27
N ILE A 318 8.93 -13.48 4.31
CA ILE A 318 7.78 -14.40 4.30
C ILE A 318 7.18 -14.49 2.90
N GLU A 319 6.83 -13.35 2.28
CA GLU A 319 6.05 -13.34 1.03
C GLU A 319 6.81 -13.93 -0.17
N THR A 320 8.15 -13.93 -0.13
CA THR A 320 8.95 -14.44 -1.26
C THR A 320 9.54 -15.83 -1.01
N LEU A 321 9.06 -16.54 0.03
CA LEU A 321 9.37 -17.95 0.24
C LEU A 321 8.69 -18.82 -0.84
N ALA A 322 9.35 -19.92 -1.21
CA ALA A 322 8.76 -20.89 -2.14
C ALA A 322 7.57 -21.66 -1.53
N ASP A 323 7.58 -21.88 -0.22
CA ASP A 323 6.43 -22.41 0.53
C ASP A 323 5.60 -21.23 1.07
N THR A 324 4.41 -21.05 0.51
CA THR A 324 3.54 -19.93 0.84
C THR A 324 2.70 -20.16 2.10
N SER A 325 2.78 -21.32 2.74
CA SER A 325 1.91 -21.68 3.88
C SER A 325 1.98 -20.65 5.01
N LEU A 326 3.16 -20.11 5.31
CA LEU A 326 3.33 -19.10 6.35
C LEU A 326 2.71 -17.75 5.96
N SER A 327 2.78 -17.40 4.67
CA SER A 327 2.07 -16.24 4.12
C SER A 327 0.55 -16.46 4.19
N ASP A 328 0.05 -17.65 3.86
CA ASP A 328 -1.39 -17.98 3.97
C ASP A 328 -1.89 -17.82 5.41
N GLU A 329 -1.11 -18.32 6.38
CA GLU A 329 -1.42 -18.18 7.80
C GLU A 329 -1.40 -16.72 8.28
N LEU A 330 -0.49 -15.88 7.76
CA LEU A 330 -0.45 -14.45 8.09
C LEU A 330 -1.73 -13.74 7.63
N TYR A 331 -2.13 -13.97 6.38
CA TYR A 331 -3.35 -13.38 5.84
C TYR A 331 -4.58 -13.87 6.62
N ALA A 332 -4.65 -15.17 6.92
CA ALA A 332 -5.73 -15.72 7.72
C ALA A 332 -5.78 -15.15 9.14
N ALA A 333 -4.62 -14.91 9.79
CA ALA A 333 -4.57 -14.28 11.10
C ALA A 333 -5.08 -12.84 11.05
N TYR A 334 -4.60 -12.04 10.09
CA TYR A 334 -5.04 -10.66 9.94
C TYR A 334 -6.53 -10.55 9.59
N GLU A 335 -7.03 -11.41 8.69
CA GLU A 335 -8.45 -11.46 8.33
C GLU A 335 -9.33 -11.86 9.52
N ASN A 336 -8.91 -12.84 10.33
CA ASN A 336 -9.60 -13.18 11.56
C ASN A 336 -9.65 -11.99 12.52
N SER A 337 -8.52 -11.30 12.72
CA SER A 337 -8.45 -10.14 13.60
C SER A 337 -9.36 -9.00 13.12
N TRP A 338 -9.38 -8.72 11.82
CA TRP A 338 -10.28 -7.74 11.22
C TRP A 338 -11.76 -8.14 11.37
N SER A 339 -12.13 -9.36 10.97
CA SER A 339 -13.52 -9.83 10.93
C SER A 339 -14.13 -10.02 12.33
N THR A 340 -13.30 -10.30 13.33
CA THR A 340 -13.72 -10.41 14.74
C THR A 340 -13.60 -9.11 15.52
N GLY A 341 -13.20 -8.01 14.86
CA GLY A 341 -13.14 -6.68 15.46
C GLY A 341 -11.99 -6.49 16.44
N ARG A 342 -10.89 -7.22 16.28
CA ARG A 342 -9.68 -7.05 17.08
C ARG A 342 -8.88 -5.84 16.61
N TRP A 343 -8.02 -5.36 17.52
CA TRP A 343 -7.15 -4.22 17.30
C TRP A 343 -7.88 -2.92 16.88
N PRO A 344 -9.10 -2.64 17.37
CA PRO A 344 -9.89 -1.54 16.84
C PRO A 344 -9.22 -0.18 17.08
N ASN A 345 -9.23 0.70 16.07
CA ASN A 345 -8.62 2.03 16.12
C ASN A 345 -7.14 2.01 16.56
N THR A 346 -6.38 1.02 16.08
CA THR A 346 -4.92 0.96 16.27
C THR A 346 -4.20 1.00 14.94
N TYR A 347 -2.90 1.28 14.99
CA TYR A 347 -2.05 1.22 13.81
C TYR A 347 -2.01 -0.19 13.22
N ALA A 348 -1.97 -1.21 14.10
CA ALA A 348 -1.91 -2.62 13.72
C ALA A 348 -3.07 -3.04 12.81
N ILE A 349 -4.30 -2.59 13.03
CA ILE A 349 -5.42 -3.03 12.17
C ILE A 349 -5.50 -2.26 10.86
N GLY A 350 -4.77 -1.15 10.72
CA GLY A 350 -4.89 -0.24 9.58
C GLY A 350 -4.59 -0.89 8.23
N ASN A 351 -3.58 -1.77 8.18
CA ASN A 351 -3.31 -2.65 7.05
C ASN A 351 -2.45 -3.85 7.52
N ILE A 352 -2.26 -4.85 6.67
CA ILE A 352 -1.53 -6.07 7.00
C ILE A 352 -0.02 -5.86 7.24
N ASP A 353 0.58 -4.85 6.61
CA ASP A 353 2.00 -4.52 6.81
C ASP A 353 2.21 -3.99 8.23
N GLU A 354 1.36 -3.07 8.66
CA GLU A 354 1.40 -2.48 10.00
C GLU A 354 0.94 -3.44 11.07
N TYR A 355 0.00 -4.33 10.74
CA TYR A 355 -0.37 -5.45 11.59
C TYR A 355 0.87 -6.27 11.93
N PHE A 356 1.63 -6.67 10.92
CA PHE A 356 2.81 -7.50 11.14
C PHE A 356 3.91 -6.74 11.91
N ALA A 357 4.24 -5.52 11.47
CA ALA A 357 5.30 -4.72 12.06
C ALA A 357 4.99 -4.31 13.52
N THR A 358 3.76 -3.92 13.81
CA THR A 358 3.34 -3.56 15.18
C THR A 358 3.35 -4.78 16.09
N LEU A 359 2.79 -5.91 15.65
CA LEU A 359 2.80 -7.14 16.45
C LEU A 359 4.22 -7.71 16.63
N SER A 360 5.16 -7.37 15.74
CA SER A 360 6.59 -7.69 15.92
C SER A 360 7.16 -6.95 17.13
N ALA A 361 6.87 -5.66 17.29
CA ALA A 361 7.28 -4.90 18.47
C ALA A 361 6.62 -5.42 19.76
N ILE A 362 5.34 -5.81 19.69
CA ILE A 362 4.61 -6.45 20.81
C ILE A 362 5.25 -7.80 21.18
N TRP A 363 5.61 -8.62 20.19
CA TRP A 363 6.25 -9.91 20.42
C TRP A 363 7.53 -9.78 21.25
N PHE A 364 8.33 -8.74 21.00
CA PHE A 364 9.56 -8.49 21.75
C PHE A 364 9.37 -7.60 22.98
N ASP A 365 8.12 -7.33 23.40
CA ASP A 365 7.77 -6.54 24.58
C ASP A 365 8.33 -5.09 24.52
N VAL A 366 8.45 -4.55 23.30
CA VAL A 366 9.00 -3.22 23.00
C VAL A 366 8.03 -2.37 22.19
N MET A 367 6.74 -2.57 22.42
CA MET A 367 5.68 -1.69 21.93
C MET A 367 5.21 -0.78 23.06
N ALA A 368 5.00 0.51 22.77
CA ALA A 368 4.49 1.42 23.79
C ALA A 368 2.99 1.18 24.04
N GLU A 369 2.61 1.10 25.33
CA GLU A 369 1.21 0.94 25.75
C GLU A 369 0.41 2.25 25.78
N LYS A 370 -0.92 2.11 25.76
CA LYS A 370 -1.88 3.17 26.10
C LYS A 370 -2.99 2.65 27.02
N PRO A 371 -3.59 3.53 27.86
CA PRO A 371 -4.70 3.14 28.75
C PRO A 371 -5.97 2.72 28.04
N ASP A 372 -6.15 3.14 26.79
CA ASP A 372 -7.34 2.92 25.99
C ASP A 372 -6.99 2.90 24.49
N TRP A 373 -8.01 2.74 23.66
CA TRP A 373 -7.92 2.55 22.21
C TRP A 373 -8.17 3.84 21.44
N THR A 374 -7.85 5.01 22.01
CA THR A 374 -8.31 6.31 21.46
C THR A 374 -7.28 7.09 20.66
N ASP A 375 -5.98 6.76 20.74
CA ASP A 375 -4.93 7.54 20.08
C ASP A 375 -4.72 7.17 18.59
N GLY A 376 -5.43 6.16 18.10
CA GLY A 376 -5.36 5.70 16.70
C GLY A 376 -4.13 4.86 16.38
N VAL A 377 -3.24 4.61 17.34
CA VAL A 377 -1.94 3.95 17.11
C VAL A 377 -1.76 2.76 18.04
N ARG A 378 -1.89 2.97 19.35
CA ARG A 378 -1.50 2.05 20.42
C ARG A 378 -2.73 1.50 21.15
N SER A 379 -2.51 0.48 21.96
CA SER A 379 -3.55 -0.13 22.79
C SER A 379 -3.02 -0.52 24.17
N PRO A 380 -3.89 -1.00 25.08
CA PRO A 380 -3.45 -1.66 26.32
C PRO A 380 -2.69 -2.97 26.09
N ILE A 381 -2.78 -3.58 24.91
CA ILE A 381 -2.05 -4.82 24.59
C ILE A 381 -0.69 -4.44 24.02
N ASN A 382 0.40 -4.65 24.77
CA ASN A 382 1.75 -4.31 24.31
C ASN A 382 2.82 -5.36 24.61
N THR A 383 2.45 -6.47 25.27
CA THR A 383 3.35 -7.60 25.52
C THR A 383 2.96 -8.85 24.74
N ARG A 384 3.92 -9.75 24.57
CA ARG A 384 3.72 -11.08 23.98
C ARG A 384 2.77 -11.95 24.79
N ALA A 385 2.78 -11.79 26.12
CA ALA A 385 1.91 -12.51 27.02
C ALA A 385 0.45 -12.10 26.79
N GLU A 386 0.19 -10.79 26.69
CA GLU A 386 -1.14 -10.28 26.38
C GLU A 386 -1.57 -10.61 24.94
N LEU A 387 -0.65 -10.56 23.97
CA LEU A 387 -0.92 -11.00 22.60
C LEU A 387 -1.47 -12.43 22.57
N LYS A 388 -0.91 -13.33 23.39
CA LYS A 388 -1.38 -14.71 23.51
C LYS A 388 -2.83 -14.82 23.99
N GLU A 389 -3.21 -13.97 24.93
CA GLU A 389 -4.55 -13.97 25.53
C GLU A 389 -5.56 -13.26 24.61
N TYR A 390 -5.17 -12.11 24.06
CA TYR A 390 -6.02 -11.26 23.24
C TYR A 390 -6.18 -11.82 21.83
N ASP A 391 -5.11 -12.15 21.12
CA ASP A 391 -5.12 -12.62 19.73
C ASP A 391 -4.30 -13.92 19.57
N PRO A 392 -4.84 -15.07 20.02
CA PRO A 392 -4.10 -16.32 20.05
C PRO A 392 -3.72 -16.83 18.65
N GLN A 393 -4.47 -16.49 17.60
CA GLN A 393 -4.12 -16.89 16.23
C GLN A 393 -2.90 -16.12 15.74
N ALA A 394 -2.85 -14.81 16.00
CA ALA A 394 -1.66 -14.01 15.75
C ALA A 394 -0.47 -14.52 16.57
N TYR A 395 -0.68 -14.82 17.86
CA TYR A 395 0.38 -15.37 18.69
C TYR A 395 1.00 -16.66 18.11
N GLU A 396 0.18 -17.61 17.66
CA GLU A 396 0.68 -18.87 17.07
C GLU A 396 1.43 -18.64 15.75
N LEU A 397 0.99 -17.67 14.94
CA LEU A 397 1.73 -17.25 13.75
C LEU A 397 3.10 -16.66 14.14
N PHE A 398 3.12 -15.67 15.03
CA PHE A 398 4.37 -15.00 15.43
C PHE A 398 5.32 -15.95 16.15
N ALA A 399 4.79 -16.95 16.85
CA ALA A 399 5.59 -18.03 17.40
C ALA A 399 6.37 -18.76 16.31
N LYS A 400 5.82 -18.96 15.11
CA LYS A 400 6.51 -19.57 13.94
C LYS A 400 7.55 -18.66 13.28
N VAL A 401 7.40 -17.35 13.43
CA VAL A 401 8.30 -16.34 12.84
C VAL A 401 9.48 -16.05 13.78
N TYR A 402 9.22 -15.81 15.06
CA TYR A 402 10.19 -15.27 15.99
C TYR A 402 10.55 -16.22 17.14
N PRO A 403 11.78 -16.10 17.67
CA PRO A 403 12.15 -16.84 18.87
C PRO A 403 11.35 -16.36 20.08
N ALA A 404 10.88 -17.31 20.89
CA ALA A 404 10.14 -17.01 22.12
C ALA A 404 11.04 -16.90 23.36
N ASP A 405 12.31 -17.30 23.26
CA ASP A 405 13.28 -17.40 24.35
C ASP A 405 14.41 -16.38 24.25
N LEU A 406 14.42 -15.54 23.21
CA LEU A 406 15.35 -14.44 23.06
C LEU A 406 14.71 -13.11 23.48
N THR A 407 15.54 -12.25 24.08
CA THR A 407 15.24 -10.85 24.39
C THR A 407 16.23 -9.97 23.63
N LEU A 408 15.81 -8.74 23.33
CA LEU A 408 16.69 -7.76 22.68
C LEU A 408 17.91 -7.44 23.57
N PRO A 409 19.05 -7.05 22.98
CA PRO A 409 20.20 -6.58 23.74
C PRO A 409 19.92 -5.21 24.38
N ALA A 410 20.74 -4.86 25.38
CA ALA A 410 20.74 -3.51 25.94
C ALA A 410 20.94 -2.44 24.84
N PRO A 411 20.23 -1.31 24.89
CA PRO A 411 19.34 -0.85 25.99
C PRO A 411 17.86 -1.24 25.84
N TRP A 412 17.55 -2.17 24.93
CA TRP A 412 16.19 -2.68 24.69
C TRP A 412 15.92 -4.01 25.40
N ASP A 413 16.85 -4.49 26.23
CA ASP A 413 16.66 -5.59 27.17
C ASP A 413 15.68 -5.22 28.31
N GLU A 414 15.49 -3.93 28.55
CA GLU A 414 14.40 -3.40 29.38
C GLU A 414 13.11 -3.28 28.56
N PRO A 415 12.06 -4.08 28.88
CA PRO A 415 10.79 -4.03 28.15
C PRO A 415 10.12 -2.65 28.27
N ALA A 416 9.17 -2.40 27.38
CA ALA A 416 8.26 -1.27 27.52
C ALA A 416 7.47 -1.40 28.85
N PRO A 417 7.10 -0.28 29.48
CA PRO A 417 6.16 -0.32 30.60
C PRO A 417 4.88 -1.06 30.22
N ASP A 418 4.40 -1.87 31.15
CA ASP A 418 3.18 -2.68 31.05
C ASP A 418 2.38 -2.44 32.35
N VAL A 419 1.42 -1.51 32.26
CA VAL A 419 0.61 -0.95 33.35
C VAL A 419 -0.88 -1.10 33.04
N TYR A 420 -1.25 -1.07 31.76
CA TYR A 420 -2.62 -1.17 31.30
C TYR A 420 -2.90 -2.55 30.75
N HIS A 421 -4.07 -3.09 31.06
CA HIS A 421 -4.49 -4.39 30.55
C HIS A 421 -5.97 -4.34 30.22
N GLY A 422 -6.39 -5.20 29.30
CA GLY A 422 -7.80 -5.47 29.05
C GLY A 422 -8.10 -5.71 27.58
N ASP A 423 -9.07 -6.58 27.35
CA ASP A 423 -9.49 -6.95 26.02
C ASP A 423 -10.60 -6.01 25.53
N HIS A 424 -10.49 -5.59 24.27
CA HIS A 424 -11.53 -4.84 23.59
C HIS A 424 -11.70 -5.32 22.15
N THR A 425 -12.93 -5.51 21.73
CA THR A 425 -13.27 -5.81 20.33
C THR A 425 -14.34 -4.85 19.86
N GLN A 426 -14.18 -4.31 18.66
CA GLN A 426 -15.17 -3.53 17.95
C GLN A 426 -15.16 -3.99 16.50
N LEU A 427 -16.29 -4.51 16.02
CA LEU A 427 -16.43 -4.92 14.63
C LEU A 427 -16.10 -3.75 13.70
N PRO A 428 -15.42 -4.00 12.57
CA PRO A 428 -15.07 -2.95 11.63
C PRO A 428 -16.34 -2.26 11.13
N GLU A 429 -16.30 -0.93 11.04
CA GLU A 429 -17.38 -0.18 10.40
C GLU A 429 -17.37 -0.53 8.90
N ARG A 430 -18.42 -1.21 8.46
CA ARG A 430 -18.65 -1.47 7.03
C ARG A 430 -19.36 -0.27 6.40
N PRO A 431 -19.12 0.03 5.11
CA PRO A 431 -19.91 1.04 4.41
C PRO A 431 -21.40 0.78 4.58
N GLU A 432 -22.19 1.84 4.76
CA GLU A 432 -23.64 1.71 4.83
C GLU A 432 -24.17 1.16 3.49
N ARG A 433 -24.98 0.09 3.58
CA ARG A 433 -25.58 -0.58 2.43
C ARG A 433 -27.09 -0.50 2.53
N THR A 434 -27.74 -0.16 1.43
CA THR A 434 -29.19 -0.21 1.30
C THR A 434 -29.58 -1.03 0.06
N THR A 435 -30.85 -1.43 0.00
CA THR A 435 -31.39 -2.07 -1.21
C THR A 435 -31.59 -1.03 -2.31
N ALA A 436 -31.22 -1.39 -3.54
CA ALA A 436 -31.48 -0.57 -4.72
C ALA A 436 -32.99 -0.50 -5.02
N GLU A 437 -33.53 0.72 -5.07
CA GLU A 437 -34.93 1.00 -5.42
C GLU A 437 -35.03 1.43 -6.88
N ASP A 438 -36.14 1.11 -7.54
CA ASP A 438 -36.41 1.48 -8.95
C ASP A 438 -35.28 1.07 -9.93
N VAL A 439 -34.74 -0.13 -9.75
CA VAL A 439 -33.70 -0.72 -10.62
C VAL A 439 -34.22 -0.85 -12.05
N ASP A 440 -33.52 -0.21 -12.99
CA ASP A 440 -33.75 -0.31 -14.43
C ASP A 440 -32.58 -1.06 -15.07
N PHE A 441 -32.66 -2.38 -15.12
CA PHE A 441 -31.63 -3.25 -15.72
C PHE A 441 -31.27 -2.91 -17.18
N ALA A 442 -32.10 -2.14 -17.90
CA ALA A 442 -31.80 -1.71 -19.26
C ALA A 442 -30.96 -0.42 -19.33
N ALA A 443 -30.95 0.38 -18.26
CA ALA A 443 -30.28 1.70 -18.23
C ALA A 443 -29.24 1.83 -17.11
N ASP A 444 -29.36 1.04 -16.05
CA ASP A 444 -28.50 1.10 -14.88
C ASP A 444 -27.17 0.37 -15.11
N ALA A 445 -26.14 0.85 -14.40
CA ALA A 445 -24.80 0.29 -14.43
C ALA A 445 -24.47 -0.33 -13.07
N PHE A 446 -23.89 -1.51 -13.08
CA PHE A 446 -23.67 -2.33 -11.91
C PHE A 446 -22.19 -2.58 -11.65
N ARG A 447 -21.84 -2.86 -10.40
CA ARG A 447 -20.51 -3.30 -10.01
C ARG A 447 -20.63 -4.58 -9.21
N ILE A 448 -19.77 -5.56 -9.51
CA ILE A 448 -19.66 -6.81 -8.76
C ILE A 448 -18.51 -6.62 -7.78
N VAL A 449 -18.82 -6.62 -6.49
CA VAL A 449 -17.90 -6.23 -5.42
C VAL A 449 -17.75 -7.37 -4.41
N THR A 450 -16.56 -7.52 -3.83
CA THR A 450 -16.34 -8.33 -2.63
C THR A 450 -15.53 -7.55 -1.62
N ASP A 451 -15.55 -7.97 -0.35
CA ASP A 451 -14.69 -7.39 0.69
C ASP A 451 -13.54 -8.37 0.91
N GLY A 452 -12.31 -7.88 0.90
CA GLY A 452 -11.14 -8.64 1.32
C GLY A 452 -10.31 -7.76 2.25
N ILE A 453 -10.08 -8.20 3.48
CA ILE A 453 -9.01 -7.64 4.33
C ILE A 453 -9.12 -6.10 4.45
N GLY A 454 -10.29 -5.59 4.86
CA GLY A 454 -10.54 -4.15 5.01
C GLY A 454 -10.58 -3.33 3.71
N THR A 455 -10.50 -3.98 2.54
CA THR A 455 -10.57 -3.36 1.22
C THR A 455 -11.75 -3.91 0.43
N GLU A 456 -12.51 -3.05 -0.24
CA GLU A 456 -13.48 -3.48 -1.25
C GLU A 456 -12.76 -3.74 -2.57
N TYR A 457 -13.02 -4.89 -3.19
CA TYR A 457 -12.51 -5.27 -4.51
C TYR A 457 -13.66 -5.35 -5.50
N GLN A 458 -13.42 -4.96 -6.74
CA GLN A 458 -14.40 -5.07 -7.82
C GLN A 458 -13.88 -6.01 -8.91
N VAL A 459 -14.80 -6.73 -9.54
CA VAL A 459 -14.50 -7.49 -10.76
C VAL A 459 -14.23 -6.52 -11.91
N ASP A 460 -13.13 -6.74 -12.61
CA ASP A 460 -12.71 -5.94 -13.76
C ASP A 460 -12.04 -6.79 -14.85
N ARG A 461 -11.90 -6.20 -16.03
CA ARG A 461 -11.27 -6.82 -17.19
C ARG A 461 -9.76 -6.59 -17.14
N TYR A 462 -8.99 -7.60 -17.50
CA TYR A 462 -7.54 -7.44 -17.67
C TYR A 462 -7.07 -8.13 -18.95
N ALA A 463 -6.76 -7.33 -19.97
CA ALA A 463 -6.12 -7.80 -21.19
C ALA A 463 -4.63 -7.42 -21.14
N GLY A 464 -3.82 -8.18 -20.40
CA GLY A 464 -2.41 -7.79 -20.20
C GLY A 464 -1.46 -8.86 -19.67
N ASP A 465 -1.94 -10.02 -19.24
CA ASP A 465 -1.05 -11.08 -18.78
C ASP A 465 -0.45 -11.81 -19.99
N GLY A 466 0.86 -11.66 -20.19
CA GLY A 466 1.60 -12.36 -21.24
C GLY A 466 1.80 -13.86 -20.95
N ASP A 467 1.68 -14.25 -19.68
CA ASP A 467 1.85 -15.62 -19.18
C ASP A 467 0.51 -16.37 -19.08
N HIS A 468 -0.62 -15.64 -18.92
CA HIS A 468 -1.99 -16.19 -18.92
C HIS A 468 -2.95 -15.40 -19.84
N PRO A 469 -2.70 -15.39 -21.18
CA PRO A 469 -3.56 -14.66 -22.13
C PRO A 469 -5.01 -15.15 -22.17
N GLU A 470 -5.31 -16.29 -21.56
CA GLU A 470 -6.64 -16.86 -21.37
C GLU A 470 -7.43 -16.30 -20.18
N ARG A 471 -6.76 -15.72 -19.18
CA ARG A 471 -7.38 -15.18 -17.96
C ARG A 471 -7.59 -13.68 -18.10
N ASP A 472 -8.77 -13.30 -18.58
CA ASP A 472 -9.11 -11.90 -18.91
C ASP A 472 -10.02 -11.22 -17.88
N MET A 473 -10.27 -11.91 -16.76
CA MET A 473 -11.09 -11.45 -15.66
C MET A 473 -10.34 -11.53 -14.34
N VAL A 474 -10.29 -10.41 -13.63
CA VAL A 474 -9.58 -10.25 -12.36
C VAL A 474 -10.40 -9.44 -11.36
N VAL A 475 -9.92 -9.35 -10.12
CA VAL A 475 -10.37 -8.34 -9.17
C VAL A 475 -9.34 -7.22 -9.00
N TRP A 476 -9.79 -5.99 -8.82
CA TRP A 476 -8.94 -4.85 -8.39
C TRP A 476 -9.54 -4.21 -7.16
N SER A 477 -8.69 -3.65 -6.29
CA SER A 477 -9.16 -2.71 -5.26
C SER A 477 -10.08 -1.68 -5.91
N ARG A 478 -11.24 -1.42 -5.30
CA ARG A 478 -12.34 -0.64 -5.86
C ARG A 478 -11.87 0.76 -6.29
N TRP A 479 -11.49 0.88 -7.55
CA TRP A 479 -10.98 2.08 -8.19
C TRP A 479 -11.38 2.07 -9.68
N GLY A 480 -11.67 3.25 -10.25
CA GLY A 480 -12.03 3.39 -11.65
C GLY A 480 -13.47 2.98 -12.03
N ASP A 481 -13.68 2.79 -13.33
CA ASP A 481 -14.99 2.68 -14.00
C ASP A 481 -15.41 1.23 -14.30
N GLY A 482 -14.95 0.25 -13.51
CA GLY A 482 -15.31 -1.17 -13.66
C GLY A 482 -16.80 -1.40 -13.42
N VAL A 483 -17.60 -1.12 -14.45
CA VAL A 483 -19.06 -1.23 -14.43
C VAL A 483 -19.58 -2.15 -15.54
N TRP A 484 -20.67 -2.82 -15.21
CA TRP A 484 -21.27 -3.92 -15.93
C TRP A 484 -22.75 -3.64 -16.20
N THR A 485 -23.30 -4.25 -17.24
CA THR A 485 -24.73 -4.36 -17.48
C THR A 485 -25.20 -5.75 -17.06
N LEU A 486 -26.32 -5.80 -16.33
CA LEU A 486 -26.97 -7.05 -15.93
C LEU A 486 -28.29 -7.16 -16.68
N ALA A 487 -28.28 -7.84 -17.82
CA ALA A 487 -29.51 -8.01 -18.61
C ALA A 487 -30.26 -9.29 -18.17
N PRO A 488 -31.55 -9.22 -17.82
CA PRO A 488 -32.32 -10.40 -17.42
C PRO A 488 -32.40 -11.43 -18.56
N ALA A 489 -32.11 -12.69 -18.25
CA ALA A 489 -32.08 -13.83 -19.18
C ALA A 489 -33.17 -14.89 -18.88
N GLY A 490 -34.19 -14.51 -18.09
CA GLY A 490 -35.30 -15.37 -17.69
C GLY A 490 -34.92 -16.42 -16.64
N GLY A 491 -35.88 -16.81 -15.80
CA GLY A 491 -35.62 -17.65 -14.63
C GLY A 491 -34.50 -17.04 -13.77
N GLY A 492 -34.59 -15.74 -13.48
CA GLY A 492 -33.80 -15.05 -12.45
C GLY A 492 -32.30 -15.02 -12.69
N ALA A 493 -31.89 -15.46 -13.88
CA ALA A 493 -30.54 -15.33 -14.36
C ALA A 493 -30.35 -14.00 -15.07
N TYR A 494 -29.11 -13.53 -15.07
CA TYR A 494 -28.64 -12.35 -15.79
C TYR A 494 -27.51 -12.75 -16.73
N THR A 495 -27.41 -12.10 -17.87
CA THR A 495 -26.13 -11.98 -18.58
C THR A 495 -25.38 -10.80 -18.02
N ILE A 496 -24.10 -10.99 -17.70
CA ILE A 496 -23.21 -9.94 -17.18
C ILE A 496 -22.31 -9.51 -18.34
N ALA A 497 -22.51 -8.30 -18.84
CA ALA A 497 -21.77 -7.78 -19.97
C ALA A 497 -21.13 -6.44 -19.64
N ALA A 498 -20.09 -6.08 -20.38
CA ALA A 498 -19.54 -4.75 -20.29
C ALA A 498 -20.54 -3.69 -20.74
N SER A 499 -20.57 -2.54 -20.06
CA SER A 499 -21.42 -1.41 -20.45
C SER A 499 -21.11 -0.85 -21.85
N ASP A 500 -19.86 -1.02 -22.33
CA ASP A 500 -19.43 -0.66 -23.68
C ASP A 500 -19.73 -1.72 -24.75
N GLY A 501 -20.29 -2.87 -24.36
CA GLY A 501 -20.65 -3.97 -25.26
C GLY A 501 -19.48 -4.80 -25.80
N SER A 502 -18.26 -4.68 -25.24
CA SER A 502 -17.08 -5.37 -25.77
C SER A 502 -16.96 -6.87 -25.41
N GLY A 503 -17.87 -7.41 -24.59
CA GLY A 503 -17.89 -8.83 -24.22
C GLY A 503 -18.88 -9.15 -23.11
N ALA A 504 -19.05 -10.45 -22.83
CA ALA A 504 -19.90 -10.99 -21.77
C ALA A 504 -19.16 -12.04 -20.93
N LEU A 505 -19.40 -12.03 -19.61
CA LEU A 505 -18.83 -13.02 -18.69
C LEU A 505 -19.45 -14.40 -18.94
N ALA A 506 -18.61 -15.39 -19.23
CA ALA A 506 -19.05 -16.75 -19.54
C ALA A 506 -18.18 -17.81 -18.86
N ALA A 507 -18.82 -18.88 -18.38
CA ALA A 507 -18.12 -20.10 -18.01
C ALA A 507 -17.68 -20.86 -19.28
N VAL A 508 -16.38 -21.08 -19.44
CA VAL A 508 -15.82 -21.83 -20.58
C VAL A 508 -15.46 -23.26 -20.22
N SER A 509 -15.32 -23.55 -18.92
CA SER A 509 -15.21 -24.90 -18.34
C SER A 509 -15.78 -24.90 -16.91
N ASP A 510 -15.71 -26.04 -16.22
CA ASP A 510 -16.16 -26.16 -14.82
C ASP A 510 -15.33 -25.32 -13.84
N THR A 511 -14.15 -24.83 -14.25
CA THR A 511 -13.21 -24.07 -13.41
C THR A 511 -12.75 -22.75 -14.05
N GLU A 512 -13.25 -22.37 -15.23
CA GLU A 512 -12.70 -21.24 -15.98
C GLU A 512 -13.82 -20.30 -16.46
N VAL A 513 -13.61 -19.00 -16.24
CA VAL A 513 -14.44 -17.91 -16.76
C VAL A 513 -13.67 -17.07 -17.76
N ARG A 514 -14.37 -16.53 -18.75
CA ARG A 514 -13.80 -15.60 -19.74
C ARG A 514 -14.75 -14.47 -20.09
N TYR A 515 -14.20 -13.45 -20.72
CA TYR A 515 -14.94 -12.27 -21.16
C TYR A 515 -14.69 -11.89 -22.64
N SER A 516 -13.44 -11.87 -23.08
CA SER A 516 -13.01 -11.41 -24.39
C SER A 516 -13.39 -12.38 -25.50
N GLY A 517 -13.90 -11.85 -26.60
CA GLY A 517 -14.35 -12.65 -27.75
C GLY A 517 -15.64 -13.42 -27.51
N VAL A 518 -16.35 -13.15 -26.41
CA VAL A 518 -17.66 -13.73 -26.09
C VAL A 518 -18.75 -12.72 -26.45
N GLU A 519 -19.53 -13.00 -27.50
CA GLU A 519 -20.71 -12.20 -27.84
C GLU A 519 -21.85 -12.47 -26.85
N ALA A 520 -22.51 -11.41 -26.39
CA ALA A 520 -23.63 -11.52 -25.46
C ALA A 520 -24.79 -12.32 -26.08
N ASP A 521 -25.18 -13.42 -25.43
CA ASP A 521 -26.27 -14.29 -25.83
C ASP A 521 -27.03 -14.79 -24.60
N ALA A 522 -28.26 -14.27 -24.40
CA ALA A 522 -29.10 -14.62 -23.26
C ALA A 522 -29.61 -16.08 -23.30
N ASP A 523 -29.56 -16.73 -24.47
CA ASP A 523 -29.95 -18.14 -24.62
C ASP A 523 -28.77 -19.10 -24.33
N ASP A 524 -27.53 -18.59 -24.24
CA ASP A 524 -26.34 -19.39 -23.92
C ASP A 524 -26.26 -19.67 -22.40
N PRO A 525 -26.43 -20.92 -21.95
CA PRO A 525 -26.36 -21.25 -20.53
C PRO A 525 -25.01 -20.91 -19.87
N ARG A 526 -23.94 -20.80 -20.65
CA ARG A 526 -22.61 -20.40 -20.15
C ARG A 526 -22.56 -18.94 -19.71
N GLN A 527 -23.45 -18.09 -20.23
CA GLN A 527 -23.52 -16.66 -19.93
C GLN A 527 -24.58 -16.30 -18.89
N ARG A 528 -25.32 -17.30 -18.38
CA ARG A 528 -26.43 -17.10 -17.47
C ARG A 528 -25.98 -17.29 -16.03
N TRP A 529 -26.06 -16.22 -15.24
CA TRP A 529 -25.63 -16.16 -13.85
C TRP A 529 -26.81 -15.86 -12.94
N THR A 530 -27.02 -16.66 -11.90
CA THR A 530 -28.03 -16.41 -10.87
C THR A 530 -27.33 -15.88 -9.61
N PHE A 531 -27.84 -14.79 -9.04
CA PHE A 531 -27.34 -14.25 -7.78
C PHE A 531 -28.12 -14.86 -6.61
N VAL A 532 -27.45 -15.71 -5.83
CA VAL A 532 -28.06 -16.55 -4.78
C VAL A 532 -27.53 -16.12 -3.41
N PRO A 533 -28.27 -16.30 -2.30
CA PRO A 533 -27.79 -15.88 -0.98
C PRO A 533 -26.54 -16.63 -0.55
N ASP A 534 -25.57 -15.93 0.02
CA ASP A 534 -24.45 -16.56 0.70
C ASP A 534 -24.88 -16.92 2.13
N THR A 535 -25.12 -18.21 2.34
CA THR A 535 -25.58 -18.74 3.64
C THR A 535 -24.51 -18.72 4.73
N ALA A 536 -23.25 -18.38 4.40
CA ALA A 536 -22.18 -18.23 5.38
C ALA A 536 -22.25 -16.90 6.15
N THR A 537 -23.01 -15.92 5.67
CA THR A 537 -23.15 -14.59 6.30
C THR A 537 -24.60 -14.28 6.68
N PRO A 538 -24.82 -13.45 7.72
CA PRO A 538 -26.16 -12.98 8.07
C PRO A 538 -26.60 -11.75 7.24
N GLU A 539 -25.75 -11.22 6.36
CA GLU A 539 -25.99 -9.98 5.63
C GLU A 539 -26.85 -10.24 4.39
N GLN A 540 -27.98 -9.54 4.28
CA GLN A 540 -29.00 -9.82 3.25
C GLN A 540 -28.57 -9.52 1.80
N HIS A 541 -27.50 -8.72 1.60
CA HIS A 541 -26.99 -8.37 0.27
C HIS A 541 -25.86 -9.29 -0.19
N ASP A 542 -25.35 -10.13 0.71
CA ASP A 542 -24.25 -11.03 0.43
C ASP A 542 -24.78 -12.24 -0.36
N GLY A 543 -24.16 -12.50 -1.51
CA GLY A 543 -24.58 -13.57 -2.40
C GLY A 543 -23.45 -14.20 -3.20
N GLN A 544 -23.80 -15.13 -4.07
CA GLN A 544 -22.90 -15.84 -4.96
C GLN A 544 -23.45 -15.81 -6.38
N LEU A 545 -22.58 -15.71 -7.39
CA LEU A 545 -22.97 -15.75 -8.79
C LEU A 545 -22.79 -17.16 -9.34
N VAL A 546 -23.89 -17.92 -9.42
CA VAL A 546 -23.89 -19.32 -9.87
C VAL A 546 -24.14 -19.41 -11.37
N ASN A 547 -23.28 -20.13 -12.09
CA ASN A 547 -23.39 -20.31 -13.53
C ASN A 547 -24.37 -21.42 -13.90
N ALA A 548 -25.27 -21.17 -14.86
CA ALA A 548 -26.29 -22.13 -15.27
C ALA A 548 -25.76 -23.35 -16.05
N SER A 549 -24.59 -23.25 -16.70
CA SER A 549 -24.01 -24.36 -17.48
C SER A 549 -23.27 -25.36 -16.61
N THR A 550 -22.54 -24.88 -15.59
CA THR A 550 -21.64 -25.71 -14.77
C THR A 550 -22.21 -26.00 -13.38
N GLY A 551 -23.06 -25.11 -12.86
CA GLY A 551 -23.49 -25.13 -11.45
C GLY A 551 -22.45 -24.59 -10.48
N GLY A 552 -21.24 -24.25 -10.95
CA GLY A 552 -20.20 -23.60 -10.15
C GLY A 552 -20.49 -22.12 -9.91
N ALA A 553 -19.99 -21.59 -8.80
CA ALA A 553 -20.08 -20.19 -8.43
C ALA A 553 -18.78 -19.44 -8.77
N LEU A 554 -18.92 -18.16 -9.14
CA LEU A 554 -17.81 -17.26 -9.40
C LEU A 554 -16.95 -17.09 -8.16
N ASP A 555 -15.64 -17.24 -8.33
CA ASP A 555 -14.70 -17.20 -7.22
C ASP A 555 -13.41 -16.48 -7.62
N VAL A 556 -12.60 -16.04 -6.64
CA VAL A 556 -11.23 -15.60 -6.90
C VAL A 556 -10.28 -16.81 -6.84
N ASP A 557 -9.29 -16.87 -7.74
CA ASP A 557 -8.31 -17.97 -7.78
C ASP A 557 -7.22 -17.74 -6.71
N GLY A 558 -7.59 -17.93 -5.44
CA GLY A 558 -6.71 -17.76 -4.29
C GLY A 558 -7.15 -16.64 -3.36
N ARG A 559 -6.20 -15.84 -2.87
CA ARG A 559 -6.50 -14.75 -1.93
C ARG A 559 -7.04 -13.53 -2.67
N THR A 560 -8.04 -12.86 -2.09
CA THR A 560 -8.61 -11.63 -2.68
C THR A 560 -7.61 -10.47 -2.59
N THR A 561 -6.83 -10.27 -3.65
CA THR A 561 -5.91 -9.13 -3.80
C THR A 561 -5.97 -8.58 -5.24
N SER A 562 -5.48 -7.36 -5.43
CA SER A 562 -5.48 -6.69 -6.74
C SER A 562 -4.73 -7.50 -7.80
N GLY A 563 -5.39 -7.77 -8.93
CA GLY A 563 -4.86 -8.51 -10.08
C GLY A 563 -5.13 -10.01 -10.06
N VAL A 564 -5.73 -10.56 -8.99
CA VAL A 564 -6.03 -12.00 -8.91
C VAL A 564 -7.15 -12.37 -9.87
N SER A 565 -6.93 -13.45 -10.62
CA SER A 565 -7.87 -13.95 -11.63
C SER A 565 -9.14 -14.53 -11.01
N LEU A 566 -10.21 -14.53 -11.80
CA LEU A 566 -11.45 -15.24 -11.45
C LEU A 566 -11.42 -16.70 -11.89
N THR A 567 -12.12 -17.53 -11.13
CA THR A 567 -12.29 -18.97 -11.35
C THR A 567 -13.75 -19.38 -11.07
N LEU A 568 -14.04 -20.69 -11.17
CA LEU A 568 -15.27 -21.29 -10.68
C LEU A 568 -14.96 -22.35 -9.65
N THR A 569 -15.76 -22.38 -8.58
CA THR A 569 -15.72 -23.41 -7.54
C THR A 569 -17.12 -23.86 -7.13
N GLU A 570 -17.20 -24.83 -6.22
CA GLU A 570 -18.48 -25.23 -5.63
C GLU A 570 -19.07 -24.07 -4.81
N PRO A 571 -20.39 -23.80 -4.88
CA PRO A 571 -21.00 -22.69 -4.15
C PRO A 571 -20.69 -22.66 -2.65
N SER A 572 -20.50 -23.79 -1.97
CA SER A 572 -20.16 -23.76 -0.53
C SER A 572 -18.81 -23.11 -0.21
N ASP A 573 -17.93 -23.01 -1.20
CA ASP A 573 -16.53 -22.60 -1.03
C ASP A 573 -16.25 -21.28 -1.76
N ALA A 574 -17.23 -20.75 -2.50
CA ALA A 574 -17.04 -19.62 -3.38
C ALA A 574 -17.02 -18.27 -2.66
N THR A 575 -16.26 -17.34 -3.23
CA THR A 575 -16.24 -15.94 -2.83
C THR A 575 -17.63 -15.36 -2.77
N ARG A 576 -17.88 -14.64 -1.68
CA ARG A 576 -19.06 -13.83 -1.48
C ARG A 576 -19.00 -12.55 -2.31
N TRP A 577 -20.06 -12.25 -3.03
CA TRP A 577 -20.23 -11.09 -3.88
C TRP A 577 -21.40 -10.20 -3.45
N LEU A 578 -21.27 -8.92 -3.76
CA LEU A 578 -22.27 -7.87 -3.68
C LEU A 578 -22.51 -7.34 -5.10
N LEU A 579 -23.76 -7.09 -5.46
CA LEU A 579 -24.11 -6.46 -6.73
C LEU A 579 -24.57 -5.03 -6.45
N GLU A 580 -23.65 -4.07 -6.58
CA GLU A 580 -23.96 -2.64 -6.45
C GLU A 580 -24.63 -2.14 -7.73
N ASP A 581 -25.75 -1.44 -7.61
CA ASP A 581 -26.29 -0.61 -8.67
C ASP A 581 -25.74 0.80 -8.54
N THR A 582 -24.71 1.11 -9.32
CA THR A 582 -23.99 2.38 -9.23
C THR A 582 -24.85 3.58 -9.65
N THR A 583 -25.84 3.36 -10.51
CA THR A 583 -26.79 4.41 -10.89
C THR A 583 -27.72 4.72 -9.72
N ARG A 584 -28.26 3.69 -9.05
CA ARG A 584 -29.09 3.88 -7.86
C ARG A 584 -28.28 4.40 -6.68
N THR A 585 -27.03 3.99 -6.49
CA THR A 585 -26.11 4.55 -5.48
C THR A 585 -26.02 6.07 -5.63
N ALA A 586 -25.85 6.57 -6.86
CA ALA A 586 -25.76 8.01 -7.12
C ALA A 586 -27.06 8.76 -6.81
N VAL A 587 -28.22 8.12 -7.02
CA VAL A 587 -29.55 8.70 -6.74
C VAL A 587 -29.89 8.67 -5.25
N GLN A 588 -29.62 7.54 -4.59
CA GLN A 588 -29.95 7.29 -3.18
C GLN A 588 -28.94 7.95 -2.22
N GLY A 589 -27.72 8.25 -2.69
CA GLY A 589 -26.68 8.91 -1.89
C GLY A 589 -25.98 8.00 -0.88
N VAL A 590 -26.24 6.69 -0.97
CA VAL A 590 -25.69 5.62 -0.14
C VAL A 590 -25.56 4.38 -1.02
N GLY A 591 -24.63 3.46 -0.71
CA GLY A 591 -24.39 2.27 -1.53
C GLY A 591 -25.67 1.44 -1.69
N ALA A 592 -26.16 1.32 -2.92
CA ALA A 592 -27.42 0.68 -3.26
C ALA A 592 -27.14 -0.67 -3.95
N TYR A 593 -27.64 -1.76 -3.38
CA TYR A 593 -27.30 -3.12 -3.80
C TYR A 593 -28.54 -3.95 -4.15
N LEU A 594 -28.39 -4.86 -5.10
CA LEU A 594 -29.39 -5.89 -5.40
C LEU A 594 -29.45 -6.90 -4.26
N LEU A 595 -30.63 -7.50 -4.08
CA LEU A 595 -30.81 -8.64 -3.17
C LEU A 595 -30.61 -9.96 -3.94
N PRO A 596 -29.94 -10.95 -3.34
CA PRO A 596 -29.93 -12.31 -3.87
C PRO A 596 -31.32 -12.93 -3.88
N ASP A 597 -31.53 -13.93 -4.73
CA ASP A 597 -32.83 -14.62 -4.85
C ASP A 597 -33.11 -15.57 -3.68
N VAL A 598 -34.04 -15.17 -2.82
CA VAL A 598 -34.53 -15.96 -1.67
C VAL A 598 -35.90 -16.62 -1.92
N THR A 599 -36.45 -16.50 -3.13
CA THR A 599 -37.83 -16.91 -3.40
C THR A 599 -37.89 -18.40 -3.73
N ALA A 600 -38.54 -19.19 -2.89
CA ALA A 600 -38.70 -20.61 -3.16
C ALA A 600 -39.69 -20.89 -4.31
N PRO A 601 -39.43 -21.93 -5.13
CA PRO A 601 -40.31 -22.31 -6.22
C PRO A 601 -41.67 -22.79 -5.71
N GLU A 602 -42.73 -22.62 -6.50
CA GLU A 602 -44.07 -23.12 -6.19
C GLU A 602 -44.34 -24.44 -6.92
N VAL A 603 -44.86 -25.45 -6.21
CA VAL A 603 -45.21 -26.75 -6.79
C VAL A 603 -46.72 -26.93 -6.85
N THR A 604 -47.22 -27.26 -8.04
CA THR A 604 -48.64 -27.55 -8.28
C THR A 604 -48.84 -28.97 -8.78
N SER A 605 -50.09 -29.45 -8.67
CA SER A 605 -50.46 -30.76 -9.18
C SER A 605 -51.81 -30.74 -9.89
N ALA A 606 -51.97 -31.62 -10.87
CA ALA A 606 -53.22 -31.81 -11.59
C ALA A 606 -53.47 -33.30 -11.86
N TRP A 607 -54.73 -33.72 -11.78
CA TRP A 607 -55.11 -35.10 -12.13
C TRP A 607 -55.23 -35.24 -13.65
N ALA A 608 -54.48 -36.16 -14.23
CA ALA A 608 -54.47 -36.37 -15.69
C ALA A 608 -55.83 -36.86 -16.22
N HIS A 609 -56.62 -37.55 -15.38
CA HIS A 609 -57.93 -38.12 -15.75
C HIS A 609 -58.96 -38.03 -14.61
N PRO A 610 -60.27 -38.01 -14.92
CA PRO A 610 -61.34 -38.03 -13.91
C PRO A 610 -61.30 -39.23 -12.97
N ASN A 611 -60.67 -40.34 -13.38
CA ASN A 611 -60.51 -41.54 -12.55
C ASN A 611 -59.42 -41.39 -11.46
N ARG A 612 -58.68 -40.27 -11.45
CA ARG A 612 -57.61 -39.93 -10.50
C ARG A 612 -56.54 -41.02 -10.33
N LYS A 613 -56.21 -41.76 -11.40
CA LYS A 613 -55.16 -42.80 -11.38
C LYS A 613 -53.75 -42.28 -11.69
N SER A 614 -53.67 -41.05 -12.17
CA SER A 614 -52.42 -40.43 -12.63
C SER A 614 -52.42 -38.94 -12.28
N LEU A 615 -51.29 -38.45 -11.79
CA LEU A 615 -51.05 -37.05 -11.40
C LEU A 615 -49.87 -36.49 -12.20
N THR A 616 -50.06 -35.28 -12.69
CA THR A 616 -49.00 -34.45 -13.25
C THR A 616 -48.59 -33.41 -12.21
N LEU A 617 -47.30 -33.27 -12.00
CA LEU A 617 -46.69 -32.22 -11.19
C LEU A 617 -46.13 -31.15 -12.11
N ALA A 618 -46.18 -29.90 -11.67
CA ALA A 618 -45.52 -28.77 -12.29
C ALA A 618 -44.88 -27.92 -11.20
N ALA A 619 -43.80 -27.23 -11.54
CA ALA A 619 -43.19 -26.26 -10.67
C ALA A 619 -42.93 -24.98 -11.46
N THR A 620 -43.08 -23.84 -10.80
CA THR A 620 -42.85 -22.51 -11.36
C THR A 620 -42.04 -21.69 -10.38
N ASP A 621 -41.13 -20.89 -10.90
CA ASP A 621 -40.41 -19.90 -10.14
C ASP A 621 -40.08 -18.74 -11.09
N ASP A 622 -40.54 -17.54 -10.73
CA ASP A 622 -40.41 -16.34 -11.56
C ASP A 622 -39.09 -15.59 -11.27
N ALA A 623 -38.44 -15.91 -10.15
CA ALA A 623 -37.07 -15.54 -9.84
C ALA A 623 -36.14 -16.56 -10.52
N SER A 624 -35.20 -17.25 -9.85
CA SER A 624 -34.16 -18.14 -10.43
C SER A 624 -34.62 -19.35 -11.30
N GLY A 625 -35.92 -19.62 -11.36
CA GLY A 625 -36.48 -20.70 -12.17
C GLY A 625 -36.19 -22.09 -11.60
N VAL A 626 -36.95 -23.10 -12.03
CA VAL A 626 -36.88 -24.44 -11.42
C VAL A 626 -35.63 -25.22 -11.90
N ALA A 627 -34.80 -25.69 -10.96
CA ALA A 627 -33.68 -26.59 -11.23
C ALA A 627 -34.09 -28.06 -11.18
N SER A 628 -34.89 -28.46 -10.19
CA SER A 628 -35.37 -29.82 -10.05
C SER A 628 -36.80 -29.89 -9.50
N LEU A 629 -37.51 -30.96 -9.85
CA LEU A 629 -38.82 -31.32 -9.30
C LEU A 629 -38.76 -32.80 -8.92
N GLU A 630 -39.01 -33.11 -7.67
CA GLU A 630 -38.95 -34.45 -7.11
C GLU A 630 -40.28 -34.82 -6.45
N TYR A 631 -40.58 -36.12 -6.38
CA TYR A 631 -41.71 -36.65 -5.64
C TYR A 631 -41.35 -37.92 -4.89
N ARG A 632 -42.11 -38.24 -3.85
CA ARG A 632 -42.08 -39.55 -3.19
C ARG A 632 -43.49 -40.04 -2.90
N VAL A 633 -43.66 -41.37 -2.85
CA VAL A 633 -44.93 -42.03 -2.56
C VAL A 633 -44.81 -42.74 -1.21
N GLY A 634 -45.71 -42.42 -0.27
CA GLY A 634 -45.66 -42.92 1.11
C GLY A 634 -44.32 -42.57 1.78
N ASP A 635 -43.69 -43.58 2.39
CA ASP A 635 -42.40 -43.44 3.08
C ASP A 635 -41.19 -43.79 2.18
N GLY A 636 -41.38 -43.79 0.86
CA GLY A 636 -40.31 -44.03 -0.11
C GLY A 636 -39.28 -42.90 -0.20
N GLY A 637 -38.18 -43.14 -0.93
CA GLY A 637 -37.19 -42.11 -1.24
C GLY A 637 -37.70 -41.07 -2.26
N TRP A 638 -37.12 -39.87 -2.23
CA TRP A 638 -37.35 -38.84 -3.26
C TRP A 638 -36.88 -39.34 -4.63
N THR A 639 -37.70 -39.10 -5.65
CA THR A 639 -37.48 -39.53 -7.03
C THR A 639 -37.69 -38.33 -7.96
N ALA A 640 -36.76 -38.09 -8.88
CA ALA A 640 -36.90 -37.05 -9.89
C ALA A 640 -38.18 -37.25 -10.74
N TYR A 641 -38.96 -36.18 -10.88
CA TYR A 641 -40.17 -36.18 -11.69
C TYR A 641 -39.82 -36.10 -13.18
N ARG A 642 -40.25 -37.10 -13.95
CA ARG A 642 -39.99 -37.20 -15.40
C ARG A 642 -41.25 -37.38 -16.25
N GLY A 643 -42.43 -37.22 -15.63
CA GLY A 643 -43.74 -37.46 -16.25
C GLY A 643 -44.76 -38.00 -15.26
N GLU A 644 -45.92 -38.40 -15.77
CA GLU A 644 -47.07 -38.84 -14.97
C GLU A 644 -46.73 -39.82 -13.82
N VAL A 645 -47.17 -39.47 -12.61
CA VAL A 645 -47.06 -40.32 -11.43
C VAL A 645 -48.32 -41.18 -11.30
N ARG A 646 -48.16 -42.50 -11.29
CA ARG A 646 -49.27 -43.43 -11.06
C ARG A 646 -49.59 -43.52 -9.58
N ILE A 647 -50.88 -43.47 -9.26
CA ILE A 647 -51.36 -43.35 -7.88
C ILE A 647 -52.40 -44.42 -7.59
N GLY A 648 -52.18 -45.20 -6.54
CA GLY A 648 -53.11 -46.17 -5.96
C GLY A 648 -54.14 -45.51 -5.03
N PRO A 649 -55.27 -46.19 -4.74
CA PRO A 649 -56.23 -45.70 -3.75
C PRO A 649 -55.55 -45.56 -2.38
N ARG A 650 -55.67 -44.38 -1.72
CA ARG A 650 -55.04 -44.02 -0.43
C ARG A 650 -53.53 -43.73 -0.46
N ASP A 651 -52.91 -43.65 -1.63
CA ASP A 651 -51.52 -43.22 -1.71
C ASP A 651 -51.40 -41.74 -1.29
N ARG A 652 -50.32 -41.44 -0.56
CA ARG A 652 -49.88 -40.08 -0.21
C ARG A 652 -48.65 -39.77 -1.03
N ILE A 653 -48.67 -38.63 -1.70
CA ILE A 653 -47.56 -38.15 -2.51
C ILE A 653 -47.10 -36.84 -1.94
N GLU A 654 -45.79 -36.74 -1.79
CA GLU A 654 -45.13 -35.49 -1.49
C GLU A 654 -44.33 -35.08 -2.71
N ALA A 655 -44.42 -33.83 -3.09
CA ALA A 655 -43.65 -33.24 -4.17
C ALA A 655 -42.94 -31.99 -3.64
N ARG A 656 -41.72 -31.77 -4.12
CA ARG A 656 -40.96 -30.55 -3.84
C ARG A 656 -40.15 -30.15 -5.07
N ALA A 657 -39.93 -28.86 -5.24
CA ALA A 657 -39.02 -28.33 -6.23
C ALA A 657 -37.83 -27.66 -5.55
N THR A 658 -36.71 -27.62 -6.26
CA THR A 658 -35.57 -26.77 -5.92
C THR A 658 -35.34 -25.85 -7.11
N ASP A 659 -35.22 -24.55 -6.87
CA ASP A 659 -34.90 -23.57 -7.92
C ASP A 659 -33.39 -23.57 -8.21
N ARG A 660 -32.94 -22.70 -9.12
CA ARG A 660 -31.50 -22.56 -9.42
C ARG A 660 -30.75 -21.76 -8.36
N ALA A 661 -31.45 -21.07 -7.47
CA ALA A 661 -30.89 -20.42 -6.30
C ALA A 661 -30.71 -21.36 -5.08
N GLY A 662 -31.13 -22.61 -5.19
CA GLY A 662 -31.06 -23.60 -4.11
C GLY A 662 -32.23 -23.54 -3.13
N ASN A 663 -33.18 -22.62 -3.31
CA ASN A 663 -34.38 -22.55 -2.48
C ASN A 663 -35.28 -23.77 -2.76
N VAL A 664 -35.76 -24.40 -1.69
CA VAL A 664 -36.64 -25.57 -1.77
C VAL A 664 -38.07 -25.15 -1.49
N SER A 665 -39.00 -25.57 -2.37
CA SER A 665 -40.43 -25.32 -2.19
C SER A 665 -40.94 -25.88 -0.87
N GLU A 666 -42.07 -25.34 -0.40
CA GLU A 666 -42.89 -26.12 0.54
C GLU A 666 -43.24 -27.49 -0.06
N ILE A 667 -43.34 -28.50 0.80
CA ILE A 667 -43.70 -29.85 0.36
C ILE A 667 -45.20 -29.86 0.00
N LEU A 668 -45.50 -29.99 -1.29
CA LEU A 668 -46.86 -30.24 -1.76
C LEU A 668 -47.29 -31.65 -1.38
N VAL A 669 -48.38 -31.78 -0.62
CA VAL A 669 -48.96 -33.07 -0.24
C VAL A 669 -50.24 -33.34 -1.02
N VAL A 670 -50.26 -34.43 -1.79
CA VAL A 670 -51.44 -34.89 -2.55
C VAL A 670 -51.88 -36.25 -2.03
N THR A 671 -53.18 -36.41 -1.76
CA THR A 671 -53.77 -37.70 -1.37
C THR A 671 -54.90 -38.09 -2.31
N ARG A 672 -55.03 -39.39 -2.56
CA ARG A 672 -56.08 -39.94 -3.43
C ARG A 672 -57.25 -40.57 -2.68
#